data_AF-A0A1M5X4C3-F1
#
_entry.id   AF-A0A1M5X4C3-F1
#
_cell.length_a   1.000
_cell.length_b   1.000
_cell.length_c   1.000
_cell.angle_alpha   90.00
_cell.angle_beta   90.00
_cell.angle_gamma   90.00
#
_symmetry.space_group_name_H-M   'P 1'
#
loop_
_entity.id
_entity.type
_entity.pdbx_description
1 polymer ?
#
loop_
_entity_poly.entity_id
_entity_poly.type
_entity_poly.pdbx_seq_one_letter_code
_entity_poly.pdbx_strand_id
1 'polypeptide(L)'
;MEPLTDVFGTQTSAAALAFGLRGVKDWSVQQPFLDVFKTARPWSGGGYSPEDLENMGVLDANGWLTEMPAGASSIHSYILTEMPADANYTRGLYRLSYDGEGEIEIYGADVVSRSDGEIWFDFEPNGAALVTVLIRSTDPRNNGDYLRNIEVVKQEHIPAHDAGQLFNPLWLDLIDDAHSLRFMDWQQTNDSQVSSWSDRPAPEYYTYSPGVPVEVMVALANQTGTEPWFNIPWHADATYIREFATYVRDNLNPDLRAHFELSNEVWNWMFEQAQDAQQSARDRFGQDHGDGWVQEYGARSAEMARVLDSVYAGADDRLVKVIATHTNWPGLEEPILEAPAWQAQGGANHAPYLSFDTYAITGYFASGLGTDGKAPIVLGWIEESEDRARDEAAARGLRGSAAEAYVEEHRYDHAEALAIRELRDGSVTGDRGDSLDALFDLFRYHKQVADAHGLDLVMYEGGTHVVGIGQWVHNETLSDFFAHLNYSEGMGQLYRELLQGWEDAGGTLFNAFVDVSRPTKWGSWGTLRHLEDETARYNALEDFMRDHPAPDHMKDGTWSSTPSDFGPAPRPEPDPEPDPEPTPVPQPGPAPDPQPDPDPTPSPTPRFDDVVEYAFANTHFARGNDDPLLTVPYWISVMADLADNGYANSTQSGMMREHAISAAAPELQIDGVQDAWTPGVGQSFADAGFNQITISPVNFVQDLAPDEAYWIDPNTSPAHAALQVIEWTTQQAPGVTVNIFETWPELNQFATDGMLTTSEFDALKNYMAGEWHDWWVSLTEIIQSERSDLDVRLVSAGSQIARLLDTPSLGLEQISASDLFVDEDAHGTATLYFLASLVHYITVFGELPLSSVELPDDIHPAVRSNLDGIMSFLSADIRDLPAPIVDPFRDGDHNSDVPDGDDPSVSLLEGSNSNDMLHGTLLDDRIDALDGDDVILISGGRDIVDGGRGIDIAAFEGTQSGYTLRFDGPTILVENRDGAGNELTMLSNIEWIDFAEEISPFATDGIPIGMFDGMATLSPVQMAELTELYIAYFNRAPDAVGLFFWGDQLAQGLGMDEIAALFFDQPETRALYGSMENLPAFVTAVYQNVLGRDPDVSGLLYWLDVLQNDTAITPPTFIQAILAGAKAETGSAADAEYLANKVMLGGHFAVMRGMSDVEDARAVMHGFDGTDASLDAGIAQSDMVYQSILDGSESGFLMQVVGISPDVFLV
;
A
#
# COMPACT_ATOMS: atom_id res chain seq x y z
N MET A 1 0.69 -54.76 -9.94
CA MET A 1 1.35 -53.69 -10.69
C MET A 1 2.84 -53.95 -10.54
N GLU A 2 3.57 -54.02 -11.65
CA GLU A 2 5.04 -53.86 -11.56
C GLU A 2 5.30 -52.44 -11.04
N PRO A 3 6.33 -52.22 -10.19
CA PRO A 3 6.64 -50.88 -9.72
C PRO A 3 6.80 -49.96 -10.93
N LEU A 4 6.12 -48.83 -10.91
CA LEU A 4 6.30 -47.75 -11.88
C LEU A 4 7.79 -47.45 -11.97
N THR A 5 8.29 -47.36 -13.19
CA THR A 5 9.67 -47.04 -13.51
C THR A 5 10.02 -45.70 -12.87
N ASP A 6 11.16 -45.66 -12.17
CA ASP A 6 11.80 -44.46 -11.60
C ASP A 6 11.55 -43.22 -12.47
N VAL A 7 11.08 -42.13 -11.86
CA VAL A 7 10.73 -40.87 -12.53
C VAL A 7 11.91 -40.22 -13.25
N PHE A 8 13.12 -40.78 -13.28
CA PHE A 8 14.17 -40.39 -14.25
C PHE A 8 14.80 -41.51 -15.07
N GLY A 9 14.32 -42.75 -14.94
CA GLY A 9 14.85 -43.89 -15.69
C GLY A 9 16.36 -44.14 -15.52
N THR A 10 16.99 -43.51 -14.52
CA THR A 10 18.40 -43.66 -14.21
C THR A 10 18.58 -44.99 -13.45
N GLN A 11 19.62 -45.76 -13.79
CA GLN A 11 19.93 -47.02 -13.07
C GLN A 11 20.43 -46.78 -11.64
N THR A 12 20.35 -45.55 -11.16
CA THR A 12 20.88 -45.05 -9.91
C THR A 12 19.82 -44.15 -9.31
N SER A 13 19.31 -44.54 -8.16
CA SER A 13 18.41 -43.80 -7.28
C SER A 13 18.99 -42.45 -6.78
N ALA A 14 19.56 -41.65 -7.66
CA ALA A 14 20.24 -40.39 -7.36
C ALA A 14 19.33 -39.22 -7.72
N ALA A 15 19.35 -38.15 -6.93
CA ALA A 15 18.44 -37.04 -7.16
C ALA A 15 18.89 -36.17 -8.34
N ALA A 16 17.92 -35.55 -8.99
CA ALA A 16 18.09 -34.60 -10.08
C ALA A 16 17.87 -33.16 -9.60
N LEU A 17 18.34 -32.18 -10.37
CA LEU A 17 18.08 -30.75 -10.12
C LEU A 17 17.10 -30.18 -11.16
N ALA A 18 16.15 -29.38 -10.67
CA ALA A 18 15.30 -28.51 -11.45
C ALA A 18 15.45 -27.04 -11.01
N PHE A 19 15.07 -26.12 -11.88
CA PHE A 19 14.89 -24.71 -11.56
C PHE A 19 13.44 -24.29 -11.80
N GLY A 20 12.85 -23.60 -10.83
CA GLY A 20 11.75 -22.71 -11.13
C GLY A 20 12.30 -21.50 -11.89
N LEU A 21 11.55 -21.01 -12.87
CA LEU A 21 11.98 -19.85 -13.65
C LEU A 21 11.31 -18.59 -13.14
N ARG A 22 12.11 -17.54 -12.86
CA ARG A 22 11.60 -16.27 -12.36
C ARG A 22 10.59 -15.65 -13.34
N GLY A 23 9.55 -15.02 -12.80
CA GLY A 23 8.56 -14.27 -13.59
C GLY A 23 9.18 -13.26 -14.57
N VAL A 24 8.55 -13.14 -15.75
CA VAL A 24 8.98 -12.23 -16.83
C VAL A 24 8.45 -10.83 -16.56
N LYS A 25 9.34 -9.91 -16.16
CA LYS A 25 9.04 -8.49 -15.87
C LYS A 25 10.14 -7.60 -16.44
N ASP A 26 9.84 -6.31 -16.58
CA ASP A 26 10.75 -5.31 -17.16
C ASP A 26 12.03 -5.10 -16.35
N TRP A 27 11.97 -5.37 -15.04
CA TRP A 27 13.09 -5.29 -14.10
C TRP A 27 13.79 -6.63 -13.84
N SER A 28 13.32 -7.72 -14.46
CA SER A 28 13.88 -9.06 -14.24
C SER A 28 15.30 -9.17 -14.79
N VAL A 29 16.27 -9.41 -13.91
CA VAL A 29 17.69 -9.59 -14.26
C VAL A 29 17.97 -10.83 -15.10
N GLN A 30 17.14 -11.88 -15.04
CA GLN A 30 17.32 -13.09 -15.85
C GLN A 30 17.40 -12.83 -17.36
N GLN A 31 16.70 -11.80 -17.88
CA GLN A 31 16.68 -11.41 -19.30
C GLN A 31 16.68 -12.61 -20.26
N PRO A 32 15.63 -13.48 -20.23
CA PRO A 32 15.66 -14.78 -20.90
C PRO A 32 15.49 -14.68 -22.42
N PHE A 33 15.01 -13.55 -22.95
CA PHE A 33 14.70 -13.37 -24.38
C PHE A 33 15.72 -12.47 -25.09
N LEU A 34 15.97 -12.74 -26.38
CA LEU A 34 16.76 -11.87 -27.26
C LEU A 34 16.02 -10.57 -27.59
N ASP A 35 14.70 -10.66 -27.76
CA ASP A 35 13.79 -9.51 -27.82
C ASP A 35 13.38 -9.12 -26.41
N VAL A 36 14.00 -8.04 -25.92
CA VAL A 36 13.75 -7.48 -24.59
C VAL A 36 12.32 -6.95 -24.48
N PHE A 37 11.68 -6.59 -25.60
CA PHE A 37 10.30 -6.11 -25.57
C PHE A 37 9.31 -7.18 -25.08
N LYS A 38 9.67 -8.46 -25.12
CA LYS A 38 8.89 -9.54 -24.49
C LYS A 38 8.79 -9.44 -22.97
N THR A 39 9.66 -8.66 -22.33
CA THR A 39 9.59 -8.39 -20.88
C THR A 39 8.84 -7.09 -20.56
N ALA A 40 8.29 -6.41 -21.57
CA ALA A 40 7.75 -5.07 -21.41
C ALA A 40 6.51 -5.03 -20.49
N ARG A 41 6.39 -3.98 -19.69
CA ARG A 41 5.18 -3.74 -18.89
C ARG A 41 3.97 -3.47 -19.81
N PRO A 42 2.74 -3.85 -19.43
CA PRO A 42 1.58 -3.49 -20.22
C PRO A 42 1.46 -1.99 -20.52
N TRP A 43 0.97 -1.62 -21.70
CA TRP A 43 0.77 -0.23 -22.11
C TRP A 43 -0.07 0.57 -21.10
N SER A 44 0.35 1.79 -20.79
CA SER A 44 -0.42 2.73 -19.96
C SER A 44 -0.07 4.19 -20.30
N GLY A 45 -0.82 5.16 -19.78
CA GLY A 45 -0.51 6.58 -19.91
C GLY A 45 -1.70 7.45 -20.31
N GLY A 46 -1.54 8.77 -20.16
CA GLY A 46 -2.62 9.72 -20.45
C GLY A 46 -3.83 9.58 -19.52
N GLY A 47 -3.64 9.06 -18.31
CA GLY A 47 -4.70 8.74 -17.35
C GLY A 47 -5.36 7.36 -17.55
N TYR A 48 -4.90 6.56 -18.51
CA TYR A 48 -5.45 5.24 -18.81
C TYR A 48 -4.55 4.11 -18.28
N SER A 49 -5.15 3.18 -17.56
CA SER A 49 -4.55 1.91 -17.17
C SER A 49 -4.50 0.92 -18.34
N PRO A 50 -3.74 -0.19 -18.25
CA PRO A 50 -3.78 -1.24 -19.26
C PRO A 50 -5.18 -1.81 -19.49
N GLU A 51 -5.98 -1.97 -18.42
CA GLU A 51 -7.35 -2.47 -18.48
C GLU A 51 -8.28 -1.48 -19.20
N ASP A 52 -8.09 -0.17 -19.00
CA ASP A 52 -8.83 0.85 -19.74
C ASP A 52 -8.58 0.77 -21.24
N LEU A 53 -7.32 0.60 -21.66
CA LEU A 53 -6.95 0.50 -23.07
C LEU A 53 -7.55 -0.74 -23.74
N GLU A 54 -7.60 -1.88 -23.03
CA GLU A 54 -8.26 -3.08 -23.50
C GLU A 54 -9.78 -2.89 -23.60
N ASN A 55 -10.41 -2.34 -22.57
CA ASN A 55 -11.86 -2.06 -22.53
C ASN A 55 -12.31 -1.04 -23.59
N MET A 56 -11.44 -0.10 -23.96
CA MET A 56 -11.68 0.85 -25.04
C MET A 56 -11.60 0.20 -26.44
N GLY A 57 -11.02 -1.00 -26.55
CA GLY A 57 -10.84 -1.68 -27.84
C GLY A 57 -9.82 -1.00 -28.76
N VAL A 58 -8.89 -0.22 -28.20
CA VAL A 58 -7.82 0.46 -28.95
C VAL A 58 -6.60 -0.44 -29.17
N LEU A 59 -6.61 -1.65 -28.64
CA LEU A 59 -5.57 -2.65 -28.84
C LEU A 59 -6.00 -3.69 -29.89
N ASP A 60 -5.07 -4.15 -30.72
CA ASP A 60 -5.30 -5.30 -31.60
C ASP A 60 -5.25 -6.63 -30.82
N ALA A 61 -5.49 -7.74 -31.51
CA ALA A 61 -5.46 -9.08 -30.91
C ALA A 61 -4.09 -9.50 -30.34
N ASN A 62 -3.02 -8.79 -30.72
CA ASN A 62 -1.65 -9.01 -30.24
C ASN A 62 -1.23 -7.95 -29.22
N GLY A 63 -2.15 -7.08 -28.78
CA GLY A 63 -1.94 -6.04 -27.78
C GLY A 63 -1.28 -4.76 -28.30
N TRP A 64 -1.16 -4.56 -29.61
CA TRP A 64 -0.60 -3.34 -30.20
C TRP A 64 -1.61 -2.20 -30.26
N LEU A 65 -1.16 -0.98 -29.98
CA LEU A 65 -2.00 0.22 -29.98
C LEU A 65 -2.38 0.62 -31.42
N THR A 66 -3.66 0.46 -31.75
CA THR A 66 -4.22 0.73 -33.09
C THR A 66 -4.55 2.19 -33.32
N GLU A 67 -4.94 2.92 -32.27
CA GLU A 67 -5.21 4.36 -32.30
C GLU A 67 -4.89 5.00 -30.95
N MET A 68 -4.66 6.31 -30.94
CA MET A 68 -4.43 7.05 -29.69
C MET A 68 -5.75 7.26 -28.92
N PRO A 69 -5.82 6.93 -27.62
CA PRO A 69 -6.98 7.25 -26.79
C PRO A 69 -7.30 8.75 -26.79
N ALA A 70 -8.59 9.09 -26.73
CA ALA A 70 -9.02 10.49 -26.76
C ALA A 70 -8.46 11.27 -25.55
N GLY A 71 -7.67 12.32 -25.80
CA GLY A 71 -7.07 13.12 -24.73
C GLY A 71 -5.71 12.63 -24.23
N ALA A 72 -5.27 11.42 -24.61
CA ALA A 72 -3.93 10.95 -24.30
C ALA A 72 -2.89 11.64 -25.20
N SER A 73 -1.93 12.32 -24.58
CA SER A 73 -0.78 12.93 -25.28
C SER A 73 0.35 11.93 -25.57
N SER A 74 0.33 10.77 -24.91
CA SER A 74 1.24 9.64 -25.12
C SER A 74 0.76 8.40 -24.37
N ILE A 75 1.10 7.22 -24.91
CA ILE A 75 1.01 5.93 -24.25
C ILE A 75 2.41 5.35 -24.15
N HIS A 76 2.76 4.68 -23.06
CA HIS A 76 4.12 4.20 -22.82
C HIS A 76 4.16 2.80 -22.22
N SER A 77 5.33 2.18 -22.34
CA SER A 77 5.69 0.91 -21.72
C SER A 77 7.15 0.97 -21.26
N TYR A 78 7.52 0.11 -20.31
CA TYR A 78 8.85 0.06 -19.70
C TYR A 78 9.57 -1.23 -20.05
N ILE A 79 10.87 -1.11 -20.29
CA ILE A 79 11.82 -2.21 -20.47
C ILE A 79 13.11 -1.88 -19.70
N LEU A 80 13.96 -2.89 -19.44
CA LEU A 80 15.28 -2.72 -18.83
C LEU A 80 15.29 -1.82 -17.58
N THR A 81 14.30 -2.00 -16.70
CA THR A 81 14.13 -1.12 -15.55
C THR A 81 15.06 -1.51 -14.41
N GLU A 82 15.72 -0.51 -13.85
CA GLU A 82 16.57 -0.58 -12.66
C GLU A 82 17.73 -1.57 -12.78
N MET A 83 18.15 -2.02 -13.98
CA MET A 83 19.22 -3.02 -14.15
C MET A 83 20.46 -2.70 -13.30
N PRO A 84 20.97 -3.65 -12.47
CA PRO A 84 22.01 -3.31 -11.50
C PRO A 84 23.32 -3.03 -12.24
N ALA A 85 24.15 -2.13 -11.69
CA ALA A 85 25.30 -1.59 -12.41
C ALA A 85 26.35 -2.65 -12.81
N ASP A 86 26.40 -3.76 -12.09
CA ASP A 86 27.25 -4.93 -12.34
C ASP A 86 26.69 -5.91 -13.38
N ALA A 87 25.42 -5.79 -13.81
CA ALA A 87 24.81 -6.56 -14.90
C ALA A 87 25.30 -6.09 -16.29
N ASN A 88 26.60 -6.20 -16.54
CA ASN A 88 27.26 -5.69 -17.74
C ASN A 88 26.77 -6.35 -19.03
N TYR A 89 26.24 -7.58 -18.97
CA TYR A 89 25.58 -8.21 -20.12
C TYR A 89 24.36 -7.44 -20.66
N THR A 90 23.74 -6.55 -19.87
CA THR A 90 22.66 -5.67 -20.35
C THR A 90 23.17 -4.40 -21.01
N ARG A 91 24.42 -4.01 -20.77
CA ARG A 91 25.03 -2.80 -21.32
C ARG A 91 25.24 -2.89 -22.83
N GLY A 92 24.96 -1.79 -23.54
CA GLY A 92 25.42 -1.57 -24.91
C GLY A 92 24.34 -1.05 -25.86
N LEU A 93 24.59 -1.22 -27.16
CA LEU A 93 23.73 -0.69 -28.20
C LEU A 93 22.56 -1.64 -28.51
N TYR A 94 21.35 -1.09 -28.56
CA TYR A 94 20.11 -1.78 -28.90
C TYR A 94 19.49 -1.22 -30.18
N ARG A 95 18.85 -2.11 -30.95
CA ARG A 95 17.98 -1.79 -32.08
C ARG A 95 16.54 -2.01 -31.66
N LEU A 96 15.74 -0.95 -31.66
CA LEU A 96 14.29 -1.02 -31.69
C LEU A 96 13.84 -1.00 -33.15
N SER A 97 13.20 -2.07 -33.63
CA SER A 97 12.54 -2.13 -34.94
C SER A 97 11.03 -2.11 -34.79
N TYR A 98 10.30 -1.55 -35.76
CA TYR A 98 8.84 -1.50 -35.75
C TYR A 98 8.27 -1.40 -37.17
N ASP A 99 7.03 -1.88 -37.33
CA ASP A 99 6.20 -1.66 -38.52
C ASP A 99 5.16 -0.55 -38.27
N GLY A 100 4.69 0.06 -39.35
CA GLY A 100 3.58 1.03 -39.32
C GLY A 100 4.00 2.48 -39.15
N GLU A 101 3.00 3.35 -39.09
CA GLU A 101 3.16 4.80 -39.06
C GLU A 101 2.82 5.37 -37.69
N GLY A 102 3.72 6.20 -37.17
CA GLY A 102 3.57 6.83 -35.88
C GLY A 102 4.88 7.42 -35.39
N GLU A 103 4.90 7.81 -34.12
CA GLU A 103 6.06 8.39 -33.47
C GLU A 103 6.34 7.68 -32.15
N ILE A 104 7.54 7.09 -32.06
CA ILE A 104 8.07 6.44 -30.86
C ILE A 104 9.20 7.29 -30.30
N GLU A 105 9.16 7.61 -29.01
CA GLU A 105 10.22 8.23 -28.24
C GLU A 105 10.83 7.23 -27.24
N ILE A 106 12.11 7.40 -26.92
CA ILE A 106 12.84 6.56 -25.95
C ILE A 106 13.41 7.49 -24.89
N TYR A 107 13.14 7.16 -23.62
CA TYR A 107 13.70 7.81 -22.44
C TYR A 107 14.49 6.78 -21.62
N GLY A 108 15.35 7.25 -20.71
CA GLY A 108 16.20 6.38 -19.88
C GLY A 108 17.37 5.72 -20.62
N ALA A 109 17.57 6.05 -21.91
CA ALA A 109 18.68 5.58 -22.73
C ALA A 109 19.09 6.64 -23.77
N ASP A 110 20.33 6.58 -24.25
CA ASP A 110 20.87 7.57 -25.18
C ASP A 110 20.56 7.19 -26.63
N VAL A 111 19.65 7.93 -27.28
CA VAL A 111 19.31 7.67 -28.69
C VAL A 111 20.47 8.06 -29.62
N VAL A 112 21.03 7.05 -30.29
CA VAL A 112 22.18 7.17 -31.20
C VAL A 112 21.72 7.57 -32.61
N SER A 113 20.66 6.95 -33.12
CA SER A 113 20.13 7.27 -34.44
C SER A 113 18.67 6.88 -34.61
N ARG A 114 17.99 7.56 -35.54
CA ARG A 114 16.59 7.30 -35.91
C ARG A 114 16.47 7.22 -37.43
N SER A 115 15.77 6.21 -37.91
CA SER A 115 15.35 6.06 -39.30
C SER A 115 13.94 5.48 -39.34
N ASP A 116 13.30 5.53 -40.52
CA ASP A 116 11.98 4.94 -40.70
C ASP A 116 12.01 3.44 -40.35
N GLY A 117 11.20 3.02 -39.37
CA GLY A 117 11.13 1.65 -38.87
C GLY A 117 12.25 1.21 -37.92
N GLU A 118 13.21 2.07 -37.57
CA GLU A 118 14.30 1.72 -36.64
C GLU A 118 14.75 2.88 -35.74
N ILE A 119 14.93 2.60 -34.45
CA ILE A 119 15.57 3.49 -33.48
C ILE A 119 16.74 2.73 -32.85
N TRP A 120 17.92 3.35 -32.83
CA TRP A 120 19.10 2.81 -32.17
C TRP A 120 19.39 3.64 -30.92
N PHE A 121 19.55 2.97 -29.78
CA PHE A 121 19.86 3.62 -28.50
C PHE A 121 20.93 2.83 -27.72
N ASP A 122 21.74 3.53 -26.95
CA ASP A 122 22.76 2.95 -26.07
C ASP A 122 22.21 2.91 -24.63
N PHE A 123 22.28 1.74 -24.00
CA PHE A 123 21.80 1.52 -22.63
C PHE A 123 22.96 1.20 -21.70
N GLU A 124 22.92 1.85 -20.54
CA GLU A 124 23.93 1.79 -19.49
C GLU A 124 23.23 1.43 -18.16
N PRO A 125 23.42 0.22 -17.61
CA PRO A 125 22.83 -0.15 -16.34
C PRO A 125 23.50 0.62 -15.20
N ASN A 126 22.70 1.18 -14.30
CA ASN A 126 23.18 1.98 -13.17
C ASN A 126 22.39 1.76 -11.88
N GLY A 127 21.47 0.79 -11.86
CA GLY A 127 20.57 0.50 -10.74
C GLY A 127 19.27 1.32 -10.70
N ALA A 128 19.17 2.44 -11.43
CA ALA A 128 18.03 3.36 -11.37
C ALA A 128 17.40 3.68 -12.75
N ALA A 129 18.04 3.28 -13.85
CA ALA A 129 17.59 3.61 -15.20
C ALA A 129 16.22 2.98 -15.51
N LEU A 130 15.29 3.77 -16.05
CA LEU A 130 13.98 3.31 -16.51
C LEU A 130 13.85 3.54 -18.01
N VAL A 131 14.05 2.51 -18.84
CA VAL A 131 13.93 2.68 -20.29
C VAL A 131 12.45 2.68 -20.67
N THR A 132 11.95 3.86 -21.07
CA THR A 132 10.56 4.05 -21.47
C THR A 132 10.44 4.08 -22.98
N VAL A 133 9.60 3.21 -23.55
CA VAL A 133 9.16 3.25 -24.94
C VAL A 133 7.82 3.98 -25.00
N LEU A 134 7.82 5.18 -25.58
CA LEU A 134 6.67 6.10 -25.54
C LEU A 134 6.12 6.32 -26.96
N ILE A 135 4.84 6.02 -27.17
CA ILE A 135 4.10 6.26 -28.41
C ILE A 135 3.38 7.61 -28.31
N ARG A 136 3.76 8.56 -29.16
CA ARG A 136 3.09 9.88 -29.32
C ARG A 136 1.95 9.86 -30.32
N SER A 137 2.08 9.02 -31.34
CA SER A 137 1.06 8.83 -32.37
C SER A 137 1.18 7.45 -32.99
N THR A 138 0.05 6.89 -33.40
CA THR A 138 -0.07 5.62 -34.13
C THR A 138 -1.23 5.75 -35.13
N ASP A 139 -1.04 5.24 -36.36
CA ASP A 139 -1.93 5.45 -37.52
C ASP A 139 -2.45 6.89 -37.69
N PRO A 140 -1.57 7.92 -37.73
CA PRO A 140 -2.00 9.33 -37.79
C PRO A 140 -2.77 9.68 -39.07
N ARG A 141 -2.76 8.80 -40.08
CA ARG A 141 -3.48 8.99 -41.35
C ARG A 141 -4.79 8.19 -41.41
N ASN A 142 -5.13 7.43 -40.38
CA ASN A 142 -6.31 6.58 -40.28
C ASN A 142 -6.48 5.69 -41.52
N ASN A 143 -5.42 4.97 -41.86
CA ASN A 143 -5.33 4.09 -43.03
C ASN A 143 -5.17 2.60 -42.65
N GLY A 144 -5.13 2.30 -41.35
CA GLY A 144 -4.94 0.97 -40.77
C GLY A 144 -3.48 0.57 -40.57
N ASP A 145 -2.51 1.45 -40.84
CA ASP A 145 -1.07 1.17 -40.69
C ASP A 145 -0.54 1.71 -39.35
N TYR A 146 -1.06 1.18 -38.24
CA TYR A 146 -0.64 1.51 -36.88
C TYR A 146 0.71 0.88 -36.49
N LEU A 147 1.38 1.45 -35.50
CA LEU A 147 2.63 0.94 -34.94
C LEU A 147 2.44 -0.45 -34.35
N ARG A 148 3.25 -1.41 -34.79
CA ARG A 148 3.18 -2.81 -34.36
C ARG A 148 4.53 -3.51 -34.59
N ASN A 149 4.65 -4.74 -34.11
CA ASN A 149 5.88 -5.53 -34.22
C ASN A 149 7.10 -4.76 -33.67
N ILE A 150 6.92 -4.09 -32.53
CA ILE A 150 8.01 -3.41 -31.84
C ILE A 150 8.90 -4.49 -31.21
N GLU A 151 10.15 -4.58 -31.64
CA GLU A 151 11.14 -5.53 -31.14
C GLU A 151 12.37 -4.74 -30.67
N VAL A 152 12.93 -5.09 -29.51
CA VAL A 152 14.11 -4.44 -28.94
C VAL A 152 15.21 -5.47 -28.73
N VAL A 153 16.23 -5.45 -29.61
CA VAL A 153 17.28 -6.47 -29.63
C VAL A 153 18.66 -5.83 -29.49
N LYS A 154 19.48 -6.37 -28.58
CA LYS A 154 20.87 -5.95 -28.40
C LYS A 154 21.69 -6.22 -29.68
N GLN A 155 22.58 -5.30 -30.07
CA GLN A 155 23.29 -5.34 -31.36
C GLN A 155 23.97 -6.69 -31.64
N GLU A 156 24.60 -7.29 -30.64
CA GLU A 156 25.30 -8.58 -30.78
C GLU A 156 24.36 -9.79 -30.96
N HIS A 157 23.10 -9.65 -30.55
CA HIS A 157 22.07 -10.68 -30.63
C HIS A 157 21.20 -10.60 -31.89
N ILE A 158 21.26 -9.49 -32.65
CA ILE A 158 20.49 -9.30 -33.88
C ILE A 158 20.62 -10.48 -34.86
N PRO A 159 21.82 -11.02 -35.17
CA PRO A 159 21.92 -12.15 -36.11
C PRO A 159 21.25 -13.44 -35.61
N ALA A 160 21.19 -13.66 -34.30
CA ALA A 160 20.53 -14.82 -33.69
C ALA A 160 19.00 -14.63 -33.71
N HIS A 161 18.53 -13.44 -33.33
CA HIS A 161 17.12 -13.06 -33.41
C HIS A 161 16.58 -13.14 -34.85
N ASP A 162 17.29 -12.55 -35.83
CA ASP A 162 16.93 -12.59 -37.25
C ASP A 162 16.95 -14.03 -37.83
N ALA A 163 17.62 -14.98 -37.15
CA ALA A 163 17.60 -16.40 -37.48
C ALA A 163 16.44 -17.18 -36.81
N GLY A 164 15.59 -16.50 -36.04
CA GLY A 164 14.45 -17.07 -35.32
C GLY A 164 14.79 -17.67 -33.96
N GLN A 165 15.95 -17.34 -33.38
CA GLN A 165 16.26 -17.75 -32.00
C GLN A 165 15.51 -16.84 -31.01
N LEU A 166 15.01 -17.43 -29.93
CA LEU A 166 14.20 -16.72 -28.93
C LEU A 166 15.01 -16.32 -27.70
N PHE A 167 15.88 -17.21 -27.22
CA PHE A 167 16.44 -17.11 -25.89
C PHE A 167 17.86 -16.53 -25.87
N ASN A 168 18.15 -15.82 -24.79
CA ASN A 168 19.46 -15.26 -24.48
C ASN A 168 20.46 -16.40 -24.19
N PRO A 169 21.54 -16.54 -24.98
CA PRO A 169 22.50 -17.63 -24.80
C PRO A 169 23.19 -17.61 -23.44
N LEU A 170 23.42 -16.43 -22.85
CA LEU A 170 24.05 -16.34 -21.53
C LEU A 170 23.15 -16.93 -20.43
N TRP A 171 21.84 -16.75 -20.55
CA TRP A 171 20.88 -17.34 -19.62
C TRP A 171 20.72 -18.84 -19.86
N LEU A 172 20.75 -19.30 -21.12
CA LEU A 172 20.69 -20.73 -21.44
C LEU A 172 21.85 -21.49 -20.80
N ASP A 173 23.08 -20.94 -20.81
CA ASP A 173 24.25 -21.58 -20.19
C ASP A 173 24.05 -21.90 -18.70
N LEU A 174 23.14 -21.19 -18.01
CA LEU A 174 22.83 -21.41 -16.60
C LEU A 174 21.93 -22.63 -16.36
N ILE A 175 20.96 -22.85 -17.26
CA ILE A 175 19.86 -23.80 -17.08
C ILE A 175 19.96 -25.04 -17.96
N ASP A 176 20.86 -25.03 -18.96
CA ASP A 176 21.01 -26.13 -19.94
C ASP A 176 21.41 -27.46 -19.28
N ASP A 177 22.12 -27.43 -18.16
CA ASP A 177 22.52 -28.65 -17.44
C ASP A 177 21.45 -29.20 -16.48
N ALA A 178 20.34 -28.48 -16.27
CA ALA A 178 19.25 -28.93 -15.42
C ALA A 178 18.55 -30.18 -15.99
N HIS A 179 17.86 -30.93 -15.13
CA HIS A 179 16.99 -32.03 -15.57
C HIS A 179 15.61 -31.52 -15.95
N SER A 180 15.07 -30.58 -15.18
CA SER A 180 13.70 -30.10 -15.34
C SER A 180 13.59 -28.60 -15.09
N LEU A 181 12.59 -27.96 -15.70
CA LEU A 181 12.27 -26.55 -15.52
C LEU A 181 10.81 -26.42 -15.11
N ARG A 182 10.55 -25.82 -13.95
CA ARG A 182 9.20 -25.54 -13.44
C ARG A 182 8.74 -24.15 -13.88
N PHE A 183 7.60 -24.09 -14.57
CA PHE A 183 7.11 -22.89 -15.23
C PHE A 183 6.04 -22.11 -14.43
N MET A 184 5.85 -22.38 -13.14
CA MET A 184 4.79 -21.79 -12.31
C MET A 184 4.65 -20.25 -12.47
N ASP A 185 5.77 -19.54 -12.29
CA ASP A 185 5.89 -18.08 -12.40
C ASP A 185 5.73 -17.58 -13.85
N TRP A 186 6.27 -18.33 -14.82
CA TRP A 186 6.11 -18.04 -16.25
C TRP A 186 4.65 -18.19 -16.69
N GLN A 187 3.91 -19.13 -16.12
CA GLN A 187 2.50 -19.36 -16.42
C GLN A 187 1.56 -18.41 -15.68
N GLN A 188 2.06 -17.60 -14.74
CA GLN A 188 1.25 -16.78 -13.83
C GLN A 188 0.17 -17.64 -13.15
N THR A 189 0.60 -18.72 -12.48
CA THR A 189 -0.29 -19.77 -11.97
C THR A 189 -1.15 -19.32 -10.78
N ASN A 190 -0.54 -18.61 -9.83
CA ASN A 190 -1.26 -18.11 -8.65
C ASN A 190 -2.31 -17.08 -9.09
N ASP A 191 -3.52 -17.18 -8.52
CA ASP A 191 -4.66 -16.28 -8.76
C ASP A 191 -5.08 -16.21 -10.25
N SER A 192 -4.68 -17.21 -11.03
CA SER A 192 -4.91 -17.26 -12.47
C SER A 192 -6.38 -17.45 -12.82
N GLN A 193 -6.95 -16.51 -13.56
CA GLN A 193 -8.33 -16.57 -14.06
C GLN A 193 -8.47 -17.36 -15.38
N VAL A 194 -7.38 -17.92 -15.91
CA VAL A 194 -7.37 -18.69 -17.16
C VAL A 194 -8.23 -19.94 -17.00
N SER A 195 -9.28 -20.06 -17.83
CA SER A 195 -10.25 -21.16 -17.75
C SER A 195 -10.38 -21.95 -19.05
N SER A 196 -10.34 -21.29 -20.20
CA SER A 196 -10.58 -21.87 -21.51
C SER A 196 -9.37 -21.71 -22.43
N TRP A 197 -9.28 -22.52 -23.49
CA TRP A 197 -8.12 -22.51 -24.40
C TRP A 197 -7.86 -21.15 -25.06
N SER A 198 -8.91 -20.36 -25.30
CA SER A 198 -8.79 -19.02 -25.87
C SER A 198 -8.16 -17.99 -24.91
N ASP A 199 -8.19 -18.26 -23.61
CA ASP A 199 -7.70 -17.32 -22.57
C ASP A 199 -6.18 -17.41 -22.39
N ARG A 200 -5.53 -18.41 -23.01
CA ARG A 200 -4.09 -18.65 -22.85
C ARG A 200 -3.26 -17.51 -23.48
N PRO A 201 -2.08 -17.19 -22.93
CA PRO A 201 -1.12 -16.32 -23.59
C PRO A 201 -0.72 -16.84 -24.99
N ALA A 202 -0.60 -15.93 -25.96
CA ALA A 202 -0.26 -16.26 -27.35
C ALA A 202 1.17 -15.79 -27.71
N PRO A 203 1.94 -16.56 -28.52
CA PRO A 203 3.30 -16.18 -28.94
C PRO A 203 3.40 -14.80 -29.61
N GLU A 204 2.36 -14.43 -30.34
CA GLU A 204 2.26 -13.19 -31.11
C GLU A 204 1.96 -11.96 -30.25
N TYR A 205 1.52 -12.15 -28.99
CA TYR A 205 1.26 -11.03 -28.09
C TYR A 205 2.57 -10.29 -27.79
N TYR A 206 2.52 -8.96 -27.75
CA TYR A 206 3.74 -8.13 -27.75
C TYR A 206 4.64 -8.34 -26.52
N THR A 207 4.05 -8.68 -25.36
CA THR A 207 4.75 -8.93 -24.09
C THR A 207 4.33 -10.27 -23.49
N TYR A 208 5.20 -10.91 -22.72
CA TYR A 208 4.87 -12.11 -21.94
C TYR A 208 4.62 -11.81 -20.46
N SER A 209 4.45 -10.54 -20.07
CA SER A 209 4.08 -10.16 -18.69
C SER A 209 2.79 -10.84 -18.18
N PRO A 210 1.72 -11.02 -18.99
CA PRO A 210 0.52 -11.78 -18.58
C PRO A 210 0.72 -13.29 -18.50
N GLY A 211 1.87 -13.81 -18.95
CA GLY A 211 2.20 -15.22 -18.97
C GLY A 211 2.96 -15.61 -20.25
N VAL A 212 3.88 -16.57 -20.12
CA VAL A 212 4.67 -17.11 -21.24
C VAL A 212 3.87 -18.21 -21.95
N PRO A 213 3.72 -18.15 -23.28
CA PRO A 213 2.96 -19.15 -24.05
C PRO A 213 3.56 -20.56 -23.97
N VAL A 214 2.71 -21.59 -24.05
CA VAL A 214 3.14 -23.00 -24.04
C VAL A 214 4.08 -23.33 -25.19
N GLU A 215 3.90 -22.65 -26.33
CA GLU A 215 4.76 -22.76 -27.49
C GLU A 215 6.21 -22.35 -27.17
N VAL A 216 6.38 -21.30 -26.37
CA VAL A 216 7.69 -20.78 -25.93
C VAL A 216 8.29 -21.68 -24.86
N MET A 217 7.50 -22.15 -23.89
CA MET A 217 7.96 -23.09 -22.85
C MET A 217 8.45 -24.42 -23.44
N VAL A 218 7.72 -24.98 -24.42
CA VAL A 218 8.14 -26.19 -25.13
C VAL A 218 9.38 -25.94 -26.00
N ALA A 219 9.49 -24.76 -26.62
CA ALA A 219 10.68 -24.39 -27.38
C ALA A 219 11.93 -24.33 -26.48
N LEU A 220 11.80 -23.77 -25.26
CA LEU A 220 12.87 -23.76 -24.28
C LEU A 220 13.29 -25.18 -23.91
N ALA A 221 12.34 -26.01 -23.47
CA ALA A 221 12.59 -27.39 -23.06
C ALA A 221 13.27 -28.22 -24.16
N ASN A 222 12.87 -28.02 -25.41
CA ASN A 222 13.51 -28.67 -26.56
C ASN A 222 14.92 -28.15 -26.82
N GLN A 223 15.17 -26.85 -26.62
CA GLN A 223 16.46 -26.24 -26.86
C GLN A 223 17.50 -26.64 -25.81
N THR A 224 17.09 -26.74 -24.54
CA THR A 224 17.95 -27.12 -23.42
C THR A 224 17.96 -28.63 -23.15
N GLY A 225 17.07 -29.40 -23.79
CA GLY A 225 16.91 -30.82 -23.46
C GLY A 225 16.53 -31.03 -21.99
N THR A 226 15.63 -30.20 -21.45
CA THR A 226 15.16 -30.26 -20.06
C THR A 226 13.69 -30.64 -20.03
N GLU A 227 13.28 -31.47 -19.08
CA GLU A 227 11.87 -31.84 -18.92
C GLU A 227 11.05 -30.66 -18.41
N PRO A 228 9.95 -30.28 -19.08
CA PRO A 228 9.11 -29.19 -18.59
C PRO A 228 8.18 -29.68 -17.46
N TRP A 229 8.07 -28.87 -16.41
CA TRP A 229 7.05 -29.00 -15.36
C TRP A 229 6.06 -27.85 -15.45
N PHE A 230 4.86 -28.20 -15.90
CA PHE A 230 3.74 -27.29 -16.10
C PHE A 230 2.79 -27.30 -14.91
N ASN A 231 2.33 -26.11 -14.54
CA ASN A 231 1.27 -25.88 -13.58
C ASN A 231 0.00 -25.50 -14.35
N ILE A 232 -1.01 -26.36 -14.29
CA ILE A 232 -2.31 -26.14 -14.95
C ILE A 232 -3.16 -25.22 -14.07
N PRO A 233 -3.67 -24.07 -14.56
CA PRO A 233 -4.46 -23.14 -13.76
C PRO A 233 -5.63 -23.80 -13.03
N TRP A 234 -5.96 -23.31 -11.83
CA TRP A 234 -7.10 -23.84 -11.07
C TRP A 234 -8.38 -23.83 -11.90
N HIS A 235 -8.74 -22.74 -12.57
CA HIS A 235 -10.01 -22.67 -13.32
C HIS A 235 -10.01 -23.39 -14.68
N ALA A 236 -8.90 -24.02 -15.09
CA ALA A 236 -8.78 -24.68 -16.38
C ALA A 236 -9.85 -25.77 -16.58
N ASP A 237 -10.58 -25.69 -17.69
CA ASP A 237 -11.56 -26.68 -18.09
C ASP A 237 -10.91 -27.89 -18.79
N ALA A 238 -11.69 -28.96 -18.97
CA ALA A 238 -11.17 -30.17 -19.61
C ALA A 238 -10.75 -29.97 -21.08
N THR A 239 -11.21 -28.91 -21.74
CA THR A 239 -10.81 -28.55 -23.11
C THR A 239 -9.44 -27.91 -23.10
N TYR A 240 -9.22 -26.91 -22.24
CA TYR A 240 -7.92 -26.28 -22.02
C TYR A 240 -6.86 -27.34 -21.72
N ILE A 241 -7.11 -28.21 -20.73
CA ILE A 241 -6.15 -29.25 -20.32
C ILE A 241 -5.81 -30.17 -21.49
N ARG A 242 -6.82 -30.55 -22.28
CA ARG A 242 -6.64 -31.45 -23.43
C ARG A 242 -5.82 -30.81 -24.55
N GLU A 243 -6.13 -29.57 -24.92
CA GLU A 243 -5.43 -28.85 -25.98
C GLU A 243 -3.99 -28.53 -25.56
N PHE A 244 -3.78 -28.09 -24.31
CA PHE A 244 -2.45 -27.85 -23.74
C PHE A 244 -1.60 -29.12 -23.78
N ALA A 245 -2.11 -30.21 -23.21
CA ALA A 245 -1.40 -31.48 -23.17
C ALA A 245 -1.17 -32.07 -24.57
N THR A 246 -2.10 -31.86 -25.51
CA THR A 246 -1.96 -32.30 -26.90
C THR A 246 -0.84 -31.54 -27.60
N TYR A 247 -0.79 -30.21 -27.43
CA TYR A 247 0.30 -29.39 -27.96
C TYR A 247 1.65 -29.86 -27.42
N VAL A 248 1.77 -30.04 -26.09
CA VAL A 248 3.01 -30.52 -25.46
C VAL A 248 3.41 -31.89 -26.01
N ARG A 249 2.50 -32.87 -26.03
CA ARG A 249 2.78 -34.23 -26.53
C ARG A 249 3.33 -34.22 -27.96
N ASP A 250 2.76 -33.38 -28.81
CA ASP A 250 3.04 -33.35 -30.25
C ASP A 250 4.29 -32.54 -30.60
N ASN A 251 4.69 -31.57 -29.76
CA ASN A 251 5.79 -30.65 -30.04
C ASN A 251 6.99 -30.76 -29.11
N LEU A 252 6.84 -31.37 -27.93
CA LEU A 252 7.96 -31.68 -27.05
C LEU A 252 8.82 -32.79 -27.67
N ASN A 253 10.13 -32.68 -27.54
CA ASN A 253 11.11 -33.69 -27.93
C ASN A 253 10.65 -35.05 -27.38
N PRO A 254 10.55 -36.11 -28.22
CA PRO A 254 10.09 -37.42 -27.79
C PRO A 254 10.97 -38.09 -26.72
N ASP A 255 12.22 -37.66 -26.57
CA ASP A 255 13.15 -38.15 -25.54
C ASP A 255 12.98 -37.42 -24.19
N LEU A 256 12.09 -36.42 -24.11
CA LEU A 256 11.72 -35.71 -22.89
C LEU A 256 10.31 -36.11 -22.42
N ARG A 257 10.09 -35.96 -21.12
CA ARG A 257 8.80 -36.17 -20.46
C ARG A 257 8.22 -34.86 -19.96
N ALA A 258 6.90 -34.74 -19.98
CA ALA A 258 6.20 -33.57 -19.47
C ALA A 258 5.62 -33.86 -18.08
N HIS A 259 5.94 -33.01 -17.11
CA HIS A 259 5.41 -33.05 -15.75
C HIS A 259 4.22 -32.11 -15.66
N PHE A 260 3.10 -32.59 -15.10
CA PHE A 260 1.87 -31.81 -14.96
C PHE A 260 1.38 -31.80 -13.51
N GLU A 261 1.21 -30.60 -12.97
CA GLU A 261 0.68 -30.30 -11.65
C GLU A 261 -0.59 -29.45 -11.78
N LEU A 262 -1.61 -29.68 -10.95
CA LEU A 262 -2.77 -28.78 -10.90
C LEU A 262 -2.46 -27.62 -9.95
N SER A 263 -2.55 -26.39 -10.46
CA SER A 263 -2.39 -25.13 -9.72
C SER A 263 -1.06 -25.05 -8.96
N ASN A 264 -1.05 -24.25 -7.89
CA ASN A 264 0.03 -24.13 -6.91
C ASN A 264 -0.59 -23.91 -5.52
N GLU A 265 -0.08 -24.62 -4.51
CA GLU A 265 -0.41 -24.47 -3.08
C GLU A 265 -1.90 -24.22 -2.75
N VAL A 266 -2.79 -25.13 -3.17
CA VAL A 266 -4.25 -25.00 -2.96
C VAL A 266 -4.66 -25.14 -1.47
N TRP A 267 -3.69 -25.22 -0.55
CA TRP A 267 -3.86 -25.16 0.90
C TRP A 267 -3.47 -23.81 1.52
N ASN A 268 -2.82 -22.93 0.75
CA ASN A 268 -2.36 -21.63 1.21
C ASN A 268 -3.45 -20.57 0.98
N TRP A 269 -4.10 -20.13 2.06
CA TRP A 269 -5.26 -19.23 2.04
C TRP A 269 -4.96 -17.81 1.55
N MET A 270 -3.69 -17.43 1.45
CA MET A 270 -3.25 -16.18 0.83
C MET A 270 -3.63 -16.11 -0.66
N PHE A 271 -3.79 -17.27 -1.31
CA PHE A 271 -4.15 -17.34 -2.72
C PHE A 271 -5.65 -17.58 -2.93
N GLU A 272 -6.23 -16.94 -3.96
CA GLU A 272 -7.62 -17.07 -4.34
C GLU A 272 -7.98 -18.52 -4.69
N GLN A 273 -7.08 -19.28 -5.31
CA GLN A 273 -7.35 -20.67 -5.67
C GLN A 273 -7.68 -21.58 -4.47
N ALA A 274 -7.14 -21.30 -3.27
CA ALA A 274 -7.45 -22.06 -2.06
C ALA A 274 -8.86 -21.74 -1.55
N GLN A 275 -9.26 -20.48 -1.64
CA GLN A 275 -10.60 -19.99 -1.30
C GLN A 275 -11.64 -20.57 -2.27
N ASP A 276 -11.33 -20.58 -3.56
CA ASP A 276 -12.16 -21.17 -4.60
C ASP A 276 -12.25 -22.69 -4.50
N ALA A 277 -11.19 -23.37 -4.06
CA ALA A 277 -11.24 -24.79 -3.75
C ALA A 277 -12.21 -25.09 -2.61
N GLN A 278 -12.25 -24.24 -1.58
CA GLN A 278 -13.23 -24.37 -0.50
C GLN A 278 -14.66 -24.14 -0.99
N GLN A 279 -14.89 -23.13 -1.83
CA GLN A 279 -16.21 -22.90 -2.42
C GLN A 279 -16.63 -24.06 -3.33
N SER A 280 -15.73 -24.53 -4.19
CA SER A 280 -15.94 -25.69 -5.06
C SER A 280 -16.24 -26.96 -4.26
N ALA A 281 -15.55 -27.18 -3.14
CA ALA A 281 -15.81 -28.30 -2.25
C ALA A 281 -17.21 -28.25 -1.64
N ARG A 282 -17.67 -27.06 -1.22
CA ARG A 282 -19.03 -26.86 -0.68
C ARG A 282 -20.08 -27.16 -1.74
N ASP A 283 -19.89 -26.65 -2.95
CA ASP A 283 -20.82 -26.85 -4.06
C ASP A 283 -20.86 -28.30 -4.53
N ARG A 284 -19.69 -28.96 -4.55
CA ARG A 284 -19.55 -30.34 -5.01
C ARG A 284 -20.03 -31.34 -3.96
N PHE A 285 -19.57 -31.24 -2.72
CA PHE A 285 -19.84 -32.25 -1.68
C PHE A 285 -21.11 -31.98 -0.88
N GLY A 286 -21.62 -30.74 -0.90
CA GLY A 286 -22.90 -30.37 -0.29
C GLY A 286 -22.93 -30.37 1.24
N GLN A 287 -21.78 -30.53 1.89
CA GLN A 287 -21.59 -30.43 3.35
C GLN A 287 -20.15 -29.99 3.65
N ASP A 288 -19.94 -29.30 4.76
CA ASP A 288 -18.60 -28.91 5.21
C ASP A 288 -17.93 -30.10 5.90
N HIS A 289 -16.77 -30.50 5.37
CA HIS A 289 -15.98 -31.63 5.86
C HIS A 289 -14.84 -31.19 6.80
N GLY A 290 -14.57 -29.89 6.94
CA GLY A 290 -13.41 -29.37 7.68
C GLY A 290 -12.05 -29.58 6.99
N ASP A 291 -11.97 -30.44 5.96
CA ASP A 291 -10.85 -30.67 5.05
C ASP A 291 -11.31 -30.68 3.56
N GLY A 292 -12.50 -30.13 3.30
CA GLY A 292 -13.19 -30.25 2.02
C GLY A 292 -12.40 -29.66 0.84
N TRP A 293 -11.75 -28.51 1.02
CA TRP A 293 -10.98 -27.85 -0.05
C TRP A 293 -9.81 -28.69 -0.55
N VAL A 294 -9.06 -29.34 0.35
CA VAL A 294 -7.94 -30.21 -0.04
C VAL A 294 -8.42 -31.54 -0.64
N GLN A 295 -9.59 -32.05 -0.23
CA GLN A 295 -10.22 -33.18 -0.92
C GLN A 295 -10.67 -32.80 -2.33
N GLU A 296 -11.16 -31.57 -2.53
CA GLU A 296 -11.54 -31.06 -3.84
C GLU A 296 -10.32 -30.82 -4.74
N TYR A 297 -9.22 -30.33 -4.17
CA TYR A 297 -7.93 -30.30 -4.86
C TYR A 297 -7.51 -31.70 -5.35
N GLY A 298 -7.54 -32.71 -4.48
CA GLY A 298 -7.26 -34.10 -4.87
C GLY A 298 -8.20 -34.62 -5.96
N ALA A 299 -9.49 -34.30 -5.86
CA ALA A 299 -10.51 -34.70 -6.83
C ALA A 299 -10.30 -34.07 -8.22
N ARG A 300 -10.04 -32.77 -8.30
CA ARG A 300 -9.78 -32.06 -9.56
C ARG A 300 -8.45 -32.45 -10.16
N SER A 301 -7.43 -32.72 -9.33
CA SER A 301 -6.16 -33.26 -9.78
C SER A 301 -6.36 -34.63 -10.45
N ALA A 302 -7.16 -35.51 -9.86
CA ALA A 302 -7.49 -36.79 -10.49
C ALA A 302 -8.33 -36.66 -11.78
N GLU A 303 -9.12 -35.60 -11.93
CA GLU A 303 -9.82 -35.28 -13.18
C GLU A 303 -8.87 -34.81 -14.28
N MET A 304 -7.92 -33.94 -13.96
CA MET A 304 -6.81 -33.57 -14.84
C MET A 304 -6.03 -34.81 -15.29
N ALA A 305 -5.65 -35.68 -14.35
CA ALA A 305 -4.94 -36.93 -14.64
C ALA A 305 -5.67 -37.81 -15.66
N ARG A 306 -6.99 -37.94 -15.57
CA ARG A 306 -7.79 -38.70 -16.57
C ARG A 306 -7.76 -38.07 -17.97
N VAL A 307 -7.72 -36.74 -18.07
CA VAL A 307 -7.58 -36.05 -19.36
C VAL A 307 -6.18 -36.31 -19.93
N LEU A 308 -5.15 -36.21 -19.10
CA LEU A 308 -3.76 -36.49 -19.48
C LEU A 308 -3.58 -37.93 -19.96
N ASP A 309 -4.08 -38.92 -19.22
CA ASP A 309 -4.07 -40.33 -19.63
C ASP A 309 -4.74 -40.55 -21.00
N SER A 310 -5.84 -39.83 -21.26
CA SER A 310 -6.51 -39.90 -22.56
C SER A 310 -5.70 -39.28 -23.70
N VAL A 311 -4.92 -38.23 -23.43
CA VAL A 311 -4.09 -37.53 -24.42
C VAL A 311 -2.81 -38.33 -24.69
N TYR A 312 -2.18 -38.86 -23.65
CA TYR A 312 -0.92 -39.59 -23.73
C TYR A 312 -1.09 -41.10 -23.96
N ALA A 313 -2.30 -41.60 -24.18
CA ALA A 313 -2.55 -43.02 -24.43
C ALA A 313 -1.64 -43.59 -25.55
N GLY A 314 -0.74 -44.51 -25.18
CA GLY A 314 0.25 -45.11 -26.09
C GLY A 314 1.60 -44.38 -26.16
N ALA A 315 1.77 -43.34 -25.35
CA ALA A 315 2.99 -42.59 -25.08
C ALA A 315 3.08 -42.30 -23.56
N ASP A 316 2.60 -43.24 -22.74
CA ASP A 316 2.48 -43.11 -21.28
C ASP A 316 3.85 -42.91 -20.61
N ASP A 317 4.94 -43.35 -21.25
CA ASP A 317 6.33 -43.13 -20.85
C ASP A 317 6.81 -41.68 -20.99
N ARG A 318 6.01 -40.82 -21.65
CA ARG A 318 6.29 -39.38 -21.87
C ARG A 318 5.56 -38.44 -20.91
N LEU A 319 4.84 -38.98 -19.93
CA LEU A 319 3.98 -38.23 -19.01
C LEU A 319 4.40 -38.50 -17.55
N VAL A 320 4.52 -37.44 -16.77
CA VAL A 320 4.65 -37.49 -15.31
C VAL A 320 3.53 -36.65 -14.70
N LYS A 321 2.76 -37.24 -13.79
CA LYS A 321 1.68 -36.53 -13.08
C LYS A 321 2.10 -36.27 -11.64
N VAL A 322 2.00 -35.01 -11.24
CA VAL A 322 2.43 -34.49 -9.94
C VAL A 322 1.22 -34.12 -9.08
N ILE A 323 1.21 -34.58 -7.83
CA ILE A 323 0.30 -34.10 -6.78
C ILE A 323 1.11 -33.58 -5.61
N ALA A 324 0.73 -32.45 -5.03
CA ALA A 324 1.55 -31.74 -4.03
C ALA A 324 0.85 -31.63 -2.67
N THR A 325 1.62 -31.33 -1.62
CA THR A 325 1.12 -30.96 -0.28
C THR A 325 2.04 -29.96 0.41
N HIS A 326 1.59 -29.42 1.55
CA HIS A 326 2.41 -28.60 2.45
C HIS A 326 3.38 -29.44 3.31
N THR A 327 4.68 -29.13 3.27
CA THR A 327 5.71 -29.90 3.99
C THR A 327 5.54 -29.86 5.51
N ASN A 328 5.20 -28.70 6.07
CA ASN A 328 5.20 -28.48 7.51
C ASN A 328 3.90 -28.93 8.19
N TRP A 329 2.91 -29.46 7.46
CA TRP A 329 1.63 -29.93 8.01
C TRP A 329 1.42 -31.44 7.81
N PRO A 330 2.20 -32.31 8.49
CA PRO A 330 1.98 -33.76 8.46
C PRO A 330 0.51 -34.15 8.71
N GLY A 331 -0.06 -34.90 7.77
CA GLY A 331 -1.45 -35.35 7.77
C GLY A 331 -2.34 -34.62 6.77
N LEU A 332 -1.96 -33.44 6.28
CA LEU A 332 -2.71 -32.72 5.24
C LEU A 332 -2.75 -33.49 3.92
N GLU A 333 -1.71 -34.27 3.63
CA GLU A 333 -1.62 -35.13 2.46
C GLU A 333 -2.67 -36.25 2.43
N GLU A 334 -3.15 -36.73 3.58
CA GLU A 334 -4.10 -37.85 3.64
C GLU A 334 -5.42 -37.52 2.93
N PRO A 335 -6.14 -36.42 3.24
CA PRO A 335 -7.34 -36.04 2.50
C PRO A 335 -7.05 -35.65 1.04
N ILE A 336 -5.86 -35.18 0.68
CA ILE A 336 -5.47 -34.92 -0.71
C ILE A 336 -5.34 -36.22 -1.51
N LEU A 337 -4.59 -37.19 -0.97
CA LEU A 337 -4.26 -38.44 -1.64
C LEU A 337 -5.44 -39.40 -1.67
N GLU A 338 -6.31 -39.38 -0.66
CA GLU A 338 -7.47 -40.29 -0.55
C GLU A 338 -8.79 -39.65 -1.01
N ALA A 339 -9.04 -38.37 -0.73
CA ALA A 339 -10.27 -37.64 -1.06
C ALA A 339 -11.59 -38.45 -0.87
N PRO A 340 -11.90 -38.93 0.34
CA PRO A 340 -13.04 -39.82 0.61
C PRO A 340 -14.41 -39.23 0.23
N ALA A 341 -14.62 -37.92 0.35
CA ALA A 341 -15.86 -37.24 -0.04
C ALA A 341 -16.09 -37.36 -1.56
N TRP A 342 -15.04 -37.23 -2.35
CA TRP A 342 -15.09 -37.42 -3.81
C TRP A 342 -15.35 -38.88 -4.19
N GLN A 343 -14.69 -39.84 -3.53
CA GLN A 343 -14.94 -41.27 -3.73
C GLN A 343 -16.41 -41.63 -3.42
N ALA A 344 -17.02 -40.99 -2.43
CA ALA A 344 -18.41 -41.22 -2.05
C ALA A 344 -19.43 -40.77 -3.13
N GLN A 345 -19.07 -39.85 -4.02
CA GLN A 345 -19.95 -39.37 -5.09
C GLN A 345 -20.20 -40.42 -6.18
N GLY A 346 -19.30 -41.39 -6.35
CA GLY A 346 -19.50 -42.45 -7.33
C GLY A 346 -18.36 -43.46 -7.39
N GLY A 347 -18.70 -44.73 -7.64
CA GLY A 347 -17.72 -45.83 -7.66
C GLY A 347 -16.67 -45.81 -8.78
N ALA A 348 -16.65 -44.79 -9.63
CA ALA A 348 -15.61 -44.52 -10.62
C ALA A 348 -14.56 -43.49 -10.12
N ASN A 349 -14.81 -42.86 -8.98
CA ASN A 349 -13.88 -41.97 -8.29
C ASN A 349 -13.03 -42.84 -7.36
N HIS A 350 -11.83 -43.18 -7.81
CA HIS A 350 -10.83 -43.92 -7.03
C HIS A 350 -9.90 -42.93 -6.37
N ALA A 351 -9.41 -43.20 -5.16
CA ALA A 351 -8.45 -42.35 -4.43
C ALA A 351 -7.41 -41.66 -5.36
N PRO A 352 -7.22 -40.33 -5.26
CA PRO A 352 -6.38 -39.57 -6.18
C PRO A 352 -5.00 -40.18 -6.43
N TYR A 353 -4.30 -40.63 -5.38
CA TYR A 353 -2.93 -41.17 -5.48
C TYR A 353 -2.75 -42.28 -6.53
N LEU A 354 -3.80 -43.03 -6.85
CA LEU A 354 -3.76 -44.10 -7.86
C LEU A 354 -3.55 -43.59 -9.29
N SER A 355 -3.66 -42.27 -9.50
CA SER A 355 -3.55 -41.62 -10.82
C SER A 355 -2.24 -40.84 -10.99
N PHE A 356 -1.37 -40.78 -9.98
CA PHE A 356 -0.17 -39.95 -9.96
C PHE A 356 1.11 -40.78 -9.92
N ASP A 357 2.21 -40.16 -10.36
CA ASP A 357 3.55 -40.77 -10.39
C ASP A 357 4.43 -40.18 -9.29
N THR A 358 4.26 -38.88 -9.01
CA THR A 358 5.06 -38.14 -8.03
C THR A 358 4.20 -37.45 -6.97
N TYR A 359 4.79 -37.34 -5.79
CA TYR A 359 4.29 -36.60 -4.64
C TYR A 359 5.27 -35.47 -4.31
N ALA A 360 4.80 -34.24 -4.39
CA ALA A 360 5.64 -33.04 -4.28
C ALA A 360 5.49 -32.32 -2.94
N ILE A 361 6.61 -31.86 -2.39
CA ILE A 361 6.68 -31.06 -1.16
C ILE A 361 7.61 -29.83 -1.33
N THR A 362 7.60 -28.87 -0.41
CA THR A 362 8.68 -27.85 -0.30
C THR A 362 9.88 -28.34 0.51
N GLY A 363 11.01 -27.64 0.36
CA GLY A 363 12.21 -27.82 1.17
C GLY A 363 12.81 -26.49 1.63
N TYR A 364 11.97 -25.58 2.12
CA TYR A 364 12.42 -24.31 2.69
C TYR A 364 13.03 -24.49 4.08
N PHE A 365 14.10 -23.75 4.37
CA PHE A 365 14.64 -23.58 5.71
C PHE A 365 14.97 -22.10 5.98
N ALA A 366 14.57 -21.60 7.14
CA ALA A 366 14.92 -20.25 7.60
C ALA A 366 15.25 -20.20 9.09
N SER A 367 15.06 -21.30 9.83
CA SER A 367 15.15 -21.38 11.29
C SER A 367 14.36 -20.28 12.00
N GLY A 368 13.33 -19.72 11.35
CA GLY A 368 12.57 -18.56 11.84
C GLY A 368 13.42 -17.31 12.14
N LEU A 369 14.61 -17.13 11.53
CA LEU A 369 15.53 -16.04 11.86
C LEU A 369 14.90 -14.64 11.77
N GLY A 370 13.96 -14.42 10.84
CA GLY A 370 13.26 -13.14 10.67
C GLY A 370 11.88 -13.05 11.31
N THR A 371 11.56 -13.96 12.26
CA THR A 371 10.31 -13.91 13.04
C THR A 371 10.51 -13.12 14.33
N ASP A 372 9.42 -12.66 14.96
CA ASP A 372 9.45 -12.01 16.28
C ASP A 372 10.26 -12.79 17.33
N GLY A 373 10.26 -14.12 17.24
CA GLY A 373 10.96 -14.99 18.18
C GLY A 373 12.49 -14.95 18.07
N LYS A 374 13.06 -14.62 16.91
CA LYS A 374 14.52 -14.69 16.67
C LYS A 374 15.13 -13.45 16.02
N ALA A 375 14.37 -12.58 15.37
CA ALA A 375 14.90 -11.37 14.75
C ALA A 375 15.65 -10.46 15.75
N PRO A 376 15.15 -10.20 16.98
CA PRO A 376 15.93 -9.46 17.98
C PRO A 376 17.25 -10.15 18.38
N ILE A 377 17.26 -11.48 18.38
CA ILE A 377 18.47 -12.26 18.69
C ILE A 377 19.51 -12.11 17.57
N VAL A 378 19.05 -12.13 16.32
CA VAL A 378 19.90 -11.93 15.14
C VAL A 378 20.47 -10.52 15.12
N LEU A 379 19.68 -9.49 15.43
CA LEU A 379 20.17 -8.12 15.57
C LEU A 379 21.28 -8.02 16.62
N GLY A 380 21.12 -8.65 17.79
CA GLY A 380 22.18 -8.73 18.79
C GLY A 380 23.44 -9.48 18.31
N TRP A 381 23.30 -10.46 17.41
CA TRP A 381 24.47 -11.10 16.78
C TRP A 381 25.20 -10.17 15.82
N ILE A 382 24.45 -9.36 15.06
CA ILE A 382 24.99 -8.35 14.15
C ILE A 382 25.78 -7.31 14.95
N GLU A 383 25.19 -6.73 15.98
CA GLU A 383 25.83 -5.76 16.87
C GLU A 383 27.14 -6.32 17.47
N GLU A 384 27.09 -7.53 18.04
CA GLU A 384 28.28 -8.18 18.61
C GLU A 384 29.37 -8.42 17.54
N SER A 385 28.96 -8.73 16.32
CA SER A 385 29.86 -8.96 15.18
C SER A 385 30.57 -7.68 14.76
N GLU A 386 29.87 -6.56 14.70
CA GLU A 386 30.46 -5.26 14.38
C GLU A 386 31.48 -4.81 15.43
N ASP A 387 31.15 -4.96 16.70
CA ASP A 387 32.04 -4.62 17.81
C ASP A 387 33.34 -5.43 17.76
N ARG A 388 33.23 -6.72 17.42
CA ARG A 388 34.40 -7.57 17.19
C ARG A 388 35.23 -7.07 16.01
N ALA A 389 34.60 -6.67 14.90
CA ALA A 389 35.31 -6.13 13.74
C ALA A 389 36.06 -4.82 14.09
N ARG A 390 35.44 -3.94 14.88
CA ARG A 390 36.06 -2.69 15.39
C ARG A 390 37.25 -2.97 16.30
N ASP A 391 37.11 -3.91 17.24
CA ASP A 391 38.18 -4.34 18.15
C ASP A 391 39.35 -4.95 17.37
N GLU A 392 39.08 -5.75 16.34
CA GLU A 392 40.10 -6.32 15.48
C GLU A 392 40.83 -5.27 14.63
N ALA A 393 40.09 -4.32 14.05
CA ALA A 393 40.68 -3.19 13.33
C ALA A 393 41.62 -2.39 14.23
N ALA A 394 41.20 -2.11 15.47
CA ALA A 394 42.00 -1.42 16.47
C ALA A 394 43.24 -2.23 16.89
N ALA A 395 43.10 -3.54 17.09
CA ALA A 395 44.21 -4.44 17.41
C ALA A 395 45.24 -4.53 16.27
N ARG A 396 44.80 -4.40 15.02
CA ARG A 396 45.65 -4.31 13.82
C ARG A 396 46.28 -2.93 13.62
N GLY A 397 45.85 -1.93 14.39
CA GLY A 397 46.34 -0.55 14.30
C GLY A 397 45.80 0.23 13.10
N LEU A 398 44.68 -0.22 12.51
CA LEU A 398 43.97 0.48 11.44
C LEU A 398 43.27 1.73 12.01
N ARG A 399 43.08 2.77 11.19
CA ARG A 399 42.44 4.05 11.56
C ARG A 399 41.77 4.72 10.37
N GLY A 400 40.73 5.53 10.61
CA GLY A 400 39.95 6.25 9.59
C GLY A 400 39.38 5.29 8.53
N SER A 401 39.34 5.71 7.27
CA SER A 401 38.90 4.88 6.12
C SER A 401 39.45 3.46 6.07
N ALA A 402 40.67 3.20 6.55
CA ALA A 402 41.22 1.85 6.58
C ALA A 402 40.64 0.97 7.70
N ALA A 403 40.18 1.57 8.80
CA ALA A 403 39.43 0.88 9.84
C ALA A 403 37.96 0.72 9.42
N GLU A 404 37.34 1.77 8.86
CA GLU A 404 35.97 1.73 8.33
C GLU A 404 35.82 0.64 7.27
N ALA A 405 36.71 0.59 6.28
CA ALA A 405 36.69 -0.46 5.26
C ALA A 405 36.90 -1.87 5.85
N TYR A 406 37.68 -2.01 6.92
CA TYR A 406 37.85 -3.30 7.60
C TYR A 406 36.58 -3.70 8.35
N VAL A 407 35.94 -2.76 9.03
CA VAL A 407 34.68 -3.02 9.73
C VAL A 407 33.62 -3.41 8.71
N GLU A 408 33.46 -2.65 7.61
CA GLU A 408 32.51 -2.96 6.55
C GLU A 408 32.73 -4.35 5.95
N GLU A 409 33.98 -4.73 5.69
CA GLU A 409 34.33 -6.06 5.15
C GLU A 409 34.02 -7.21 6.13
N HIS A 410 34.09 -6.96 7.45
CA HIS A 410 34.03 -7.99 8.48
C HIS A 410 32.82 -7.86 9.44
N ARG A 411 31.90 -6.93 9.18
CA ARG A 411 30.80 -6.56 10.09
C ARG A 411 29.89 -7.74 10.41
N TYR A 412 29.76 -8.71 9.52
CA TYR A 412 28.89 -9.87 9.68
C TYR A 412 29.60 -11.19 10.00
N ASP A 413 30.94 -11.24 10.08
CA ASP A 413 31.70 -12.50 10.23
C ASP A 413 31.24 -13.36 11.43
N HIS A 414 30.97 -12.72 12.57
CA HIS A 414 30.52 -13.44 13.77
C HIS A 414 29.03 -13.79 13.69
N ALA A 415 28.21 -12.85 13.22
CA ALA A 415 26.77 -13.04 13.06
C ALA A 415 26.45 -14.17 12.08
N GLU A 416 27.14 -14.21 10.94
CA GLU A 416 27.05 -15.29 9.95
C GLU A 416 27.38 -16.63 10.61
N ALA A 417 28.49 -16.72 11.36
CA ALA A 417 28.89 -17.98 11.99
C ALA A 417 27.83 -18.50 13.00
N LEU A 418 27.10 -17.62 13.67
CA LEU A 418 25.98 -17.98 14.54
C LEU A 418 24.75 -18.36 13.73
N ALA A 419 24.35 -17.55 12.75
CA ALA A 419 23.20 -17.80 11.89
C ALA A 419 23.33 -19.12 11.11
N ILE A 420 24.52 -19.45 10.58
CA ILE A 420 24.76 -20.72 9.88
C ILE A 420 24.61 -21.93 10.81
N ARG A 421 25.03 -21.82 12.08
CA ARG A 421 24.80 -22.88 13.07
C ARG A 421 23.32 -22.98 13.42
N GLU A 422 22.64 -21.87 13.59
CA GLU A 422 21.22 -21.82 13.89
C GLU A 422 20.35 -22.39 12.76
N LEU A 423 20.68 -22.05 11.49
CA LEU A 423 20.06 -22.61 10.31
C LEU A 423 20.32 -24.10 10.16
N ARG A 424 21.51 -24.58 10.57
CA ARG A 424 21.85 -26.00 10.51
C ARG A 424 21.03 -26.83 11.49
N ASP A 425 20.99 -26.44 12.76
CA ASP A 425 20.49 -27.32 13.83
C ASP A 425 19.79 -26.62 15.01
N GLY A 426 19.63 -25.30 14.97
CA GLY A 426 19.02 -24.53 16.07
C GLY A 426 19.85 -24.49 17.36
N SER A 427 21.13 -24.88 17.33
CA SER A 427 21.95 -25.02 18.54
C SER A 427 22.36 -23.70 19.20
N VAL A 428 22.15 -22.55 18.54
CA VAL A 428 22.49 -21.25 19.12
C VAL A 428 21.39 -20.80 20.07
N THR A 429 20.13 -20.87 19.64
CA THR A 429 18.97 -20.50 20.48
C THR A 429 18.45 -21.68 21.30
N GLY A 430 18.73 -22.91 20.89
CA GLY A 430 18.14 -24.13 21.45
C GLY A 430 16.80 -24.50 20.81
N ASP A 431 16.33 -23.76 19.81
CA ASP A 431 15.14 -24.06 19.03
C ASP A 431 15.52 -24.54 17.61
N ARG A 432 15.31 -25.83 17.39
CA ARG A 432 15.55 -26.51 16.11
C ARG A 432 14.44 -26.32 15.07
N GLY A 433 13.33 -25.65 15.40
CA GLY A 433 12.23 -25.41 14.47
C GLY A 433 12.72 -24.75 13.17
N ASP A 434 12.25 -25.24 12.03
CA ASP A 434 12.57 -24.70 10.70
C ASP A 434 14.08 -24.69 10.33
N SER A 435 14.91 -25.38 11.10
CA SER A 435 16.31 -25.66 10.76
C SER A 435 16.45 -26.81 9.76
N LEU A 436 17.62 -26.92 9.14
CA LEU A 436 17.93 -27.95 8.17
C LEU A 436 17.83 -29.37 8.77
N ASP A 437 18.29 -29.58 10.01
CA ASP A 437 18.15 -30.86 10.73
C ASP A 437 16.66 -31.24 10.94
N ALA A 438 15.81 -30.27 11.29
CA ALA A 438 14.38 -30.52 11.43
C ALA A 438 13.70 -30.80 10.09
N LEU A 439 14.13 -30.13 9.01
CA LEU A 439 13.63 -30.38 7.67
C LEU A 439 13.94 -31.81 7.20
N PHE A 440 15.09 -32.39 7.57
CA PHE A 440 15.41 -33.78 7.26
C PHE A 440 14.50 -34.80 7.96
N ASP A 441 13.96 -34.49 9.14
CA ASP A 441 12.91 -35.30 9.76
C ASP A 441 11.62 -35.29 8.92
N LEU A 442 11.25 -34.12 8.37
CA LEU A 442 10.09 -33.97 7.50
C LEU A 442 10.28 -34.66 6.15
N PHE A 443 11.47 -34.59 5.53
CA PHE A 443 11.75 -35.36 4.31
C PHE A 443 11.58 -36.86 4.54
N ARG A 444 12.06 -37.39 5.67
CA ARG A 444 11.86 -38.81 6.02
C ARG A 444 10.40 -39.17 6.27
N TYR A 445 9.61 -38.25 6.83
CA TYR A 445 8.17 -38.43 6.99
C TYR A 445 7.48 -38.51 5.62
N HIS A 446 7.69 -37.52 4.77
CA HIS A 446 7.09 -37.43 3.46
C HIS A 446 7.53 -38.56 2.52
N LYS A 447 8.77 -39.04 2.66
CA LYS A 447 9.22 -40.24 1.96
C LYS A 447 8.41 -41.48 2.35
N GLN A 448 8.07 -41.64 3.64
CA GLN A 448 7.24 -42.76 4.09
C GLN A 448 5.82 -42.67 3.52
N VAL A 449 5.26 -41.45 3.43
CA VAL A 449 3.97 -41.21 2.75
C VAL A 449 4.07 -41.62 1.28
N ALA A 450 5.08 -41.15 0.56
CA ALA A 450 5.29 -41.45 -0.85
C ALA A 450 5.42 -42.98 -1.09
N ASP A 451 6.26 -43.65 -0.30
CA ASP A 451 6.45 -45.11 -0.36
C ASP A 451 5.17 -45.91 -0.05
N ALA A 452 4.35 -45.42 0.88
CA ALA A 452 3.09 -46.07 1.22
C ALA A 452 2.08 -46.05 0.07
N HIS A 453 2.18 -45.05 -0.81
CA HIS A 453 1.30 -44.87 -1.97
C HIS A 453 1.95 -45.27 -3.30
N GLY A 454 3.24 -45.64 -3.29
CA GLY A 454 3.99 -46.02 -4.49
C GLY A 454 4.33 -44.84 -5.40
N LEU A 455 4.53 -43.66 -4.81
CA LEU A 455 4.88 -42.41 -5.48
C LEU A 455 6.36 -42.08 -5.26
N ASP A 456 6.96 -41.39 -6.22
CA ASP A 456 8.29 -40.79 -6.04
C ASP A 456 8.18 -39.44 -5.31
N LEU A 457 9.12 -39.17 -4.40
CA LEU A 457 9.16 -37.92 -3.64
C LEU A 457 9.95 -36.86 -4.42
N VAL A 458 9.28 -35.79 -4.84
CA VAL A 458 9.88 -34.66 -5.55
C VAL A 458 9.72 -33.38 -4.74
N MET A 459 10.52 -32.36 -5.04
CA MET A 459 10.42 -31.05 -4.41
C MET A 459 9.91 -30.05 -5.43
N TYR A 460 8.79 -29.37 -5.16
CA TYR A 460 8.27 -28.33 -6.05
C TYR A 460 8.95 -26.99 -5.81
N GLU A 461 9.43 -26.71 -4.60
CA GLU A 461 10.20 -25.51 -4.25
C GLU A 461 11.17 -25.77 -3.09
N GLY A 462 12.43 -25.42 -3.28
CA GLY A 462 13.50 -25.73 -2.34
C GLY A 462 14.54 -24.64 -2.23
N GLY A 463 15.06 -24.48 -1.01
CA GLY A 463 16.11 -23.52 -0.73
C GLY A 463 15.93 -22.85 0.62
N THR A 464 16.46 -21.64 0.73
CA THR A 464 16.36 -20.86 1.95
C THR A 464 15.20 -19.89 1.86
N HIS A 465 14.53 -19.66 2.99
CA HIS A 465 13.47 -18.66 3.15
C HIS A 465 13.87 -17.63 4.23
N VAL A 466 15.17 -17.33 4.33
CA VAL A 466 15.69 -16.34 5.28
C VAL A 466 15.34 -14.95 4.78
N VAL A 467 14.31 -14.37 5.42
CA VAL A 467 13.75 -13.05 5.17
C VAL A 467 13.10 -12.55 6.48
N GLY A 468 12.92 -11.24 6.63
CA GLY A 468 12.04 -10.69 7.66
C GLY A 468 10.59 -11.12 7.44
N ILE A 469 9.83 -11.32 8.51
CA ILE A 469 8.41 -11.70 8.47
C ILE A 469 7.61 -10.67 9.30
N GLY A 470 6.44 -10.23 8.80
CA GLY A 470 5.67 -9.15 9.42
C GLY A 470 6.46 -7.85 9.40
N GLN A 471 6.46 -7.11 10.52
CA GLN A 471 7.25 -5.89 10.69
C GLN A 471 8.74 -6.01 10.31
N TRP A 472 9.36 -7.19 10.48
CA TRP A 472 10.79 -7.37 10.26
C TRP A 472 11.18 -7.28 8.79
N VAL A 473 10.22 -7.35 7.86
CA VAL A 473 10.43 -7.06 6.43
C VAL A 473 10.94 -5.63 6.23
N HIS A 474 10.55 -4.70 7.10
CA HIS A 474 10.93 -3.29 7.00
C HIS A 474 12.21 -2.97 7.80
N ASN A 475 12.85 -3.96 8.43
CA ASN A 475 14.13 -3.78 9.10
C ASN A 475 15.29 -3.95 8.10
N GLU A 476 15.99 -2.85 7.82
CA GLU A 476 17.05 -2.81 6.82
C GLU A 476 18.31 -3.53 7.27
N THR A 477 18.76 -3.35 8.51
CA THR A 477 19.91 -4.07 9.08
C THR A 477 19.73 -5.58 8.95
N LEU A 478 18.52 -6.07 9.22
CA LEU A 478 18.17 -7.47 9.09
C LEU A 478 18.11 -7.89 7.62
N SER A 479 17.50 -7.07 6.75
CA SER A 479 17.42 -7.33 5.32
C SER A 479 18.79 -7.39 4.65
N ASP A 480 19.70 -6.48 5.01
CA ASP A 480 21.10 -6.43 4.56
C ASP A 480 21.89 -7.63 5.05
N PHE A 481 21.77 -7.96 6.34
CA PHE A 481 22.40 -9.16 6.89
C PHE A 481 21.86 -10.42 6.22
N PHE A 482 20.55 -10.53 5.98
CA PHE A 482 19.96 -11.66 5.30
C PHE A 482 20.39 -11.74 3.84
N ALA A 483 20.50 -10.62 3.14
CA ALA A 483 21.07 -10.58 1.80
C ALA A 483 22.52 -11.08 1.82
N HIS A 484 23.37 -10.59 2.73
CA HIS A 484 24.75 -11.06 2.91
C HIS A 484 24.81 -12.56 3.21
N LEU A 485 24.06 -13.01 4.22
CA LEU A 485 24.00 -14.39 4.68
C LEU A 485 23.59 -15.34 3.55
N ASN A 486 22.63 -14.96 2.71
CA ASN A 486 22.13 -15.77 1.60
C ASN A 486 23.19 -16.08 0.53
N TYR A 487 24.20 -15.22 0.38
CA TYR A 487 25.27 -15.39 -0.60
C TYR A 487 26.63 -15.75 0.03
N SER A 488 26.65 -15.99 1.35
CA SER A 488 27.84 -16.40 2.10
C SER A 488 28.34 -17.81 1.74
N GLU A 489 29.62 -18.07 2.01
CA GLU A 489 30.21 -19.42 1.93
C GLU A 489 29.51 -20.41 2.87
N GLY A 490 29.09 -19.94 4.05
CA GLY A 490 28.33 -20.73 5.00
C GLY A 490 26.99 -21.22 4.42
N MET A 491 26.25 -20.34 3.74
CA MET A 491 24.99 -20.72 3.09
C MET A 491 25.22 -21.69 1.93
N GLY A 492 26.29 -21.49 1.16
CA GLY A 492 26.72 -22.48 0.15
C GLY A 492 27.01 -23.86 0.76
N GLN A 493 27.59 -23.92 1.97
CA GLN A 493 27.73 -25.19 2.70
C GLN A 493 26.37 -25.79 3.11
N LEU A 494 25.44 -24.99 3.62
CA LEU A 494 24.10 -25.46 3.98
C LEU A 494 23.34 -26.00 2.78
N TYR A 495 23.49 -25.41 1.59
CA TYR A 495 22.91 -25.95 0.36
C TYR A 495 23.48 -27.32 -0.03
N ARG A 496 24.79 -27.54 0.12
CA ARG A 496 25.38 -28.88 -0.07
C ARG A 496 24.83 -29.90 0.93
N GLU A 497 24.63 -29.49 2.19
CA GLU A 497 24.01 -30.32 3.22
C GLU A 497 22.53 -30.61 2.90
N LEU A 498 21.78 -29.62 2.41
CA LEU A 498 20.38 -29.74 2.00
C LEU A 498 20.22 -30.75 0.86
N LEU A 499 21.01 -30.62 -0.19
CA LEU A 499 20.97 -31.53 -1.35
C LEU A 499 21.35 -32.96 -0.94
N GLN A 500 22.39 -33.13 -0.11
CA GLN A 500 22.75 -34.45 0.41
C GLN A 500 21.65 -35.04 1.30
N GLY A 501 21.03 -34.23 2.17
CA GLY A 501 19.95 -34.67 3.04
C GLY A 501 18.68 -35.04 2.26
N TRP A 502 18.41 -34.34 1.15
CA TRP A 502 17.36 -34.68 0.20
C TRP A 502 17.60 -36.05 -0.46
N GLU A 503 18.80 -36.29 -0.96
CA GLU A 503 19.20 -37.59 -1.51
C GLU A 503 19.15 -38.71 -0.47
N ASP A 504 19.65 -38.45 0.74
CA ASP A 504 19.67 -39.43 1.83
C ASP A 504 18.24 -39.80 2.29
N ALA A 505 17.29 -38.86 2.19
CA ALA A 505 15.87 -39.12 2.43
C ALA A 505 15.20 -39.89 1.27
N GLY A 506 15.86 -40.02 0.12
CA GLY A 506 15.33 -40.71 -1.06
C GLY A 506 14.44 -39.83 -1.94
N GLY A 507 14.61 -38.51 -1.89
CA GLY A 507 14.01 -37.60 -2.87
C GLY A 507 14.66 -37.77 -4.25
N THR A 508 13.90 -37.53 -5.33
CA THR A 508 14.33 -37.84 -6.70
C THR A 508 14.50 -36.61 -7.59
N LEU A 509 13.83 -35.49 -7.29
CA LEU A 509 14.01 -34.21 -7.97
C LEU A 509 13.98 -33.06 -6.96
N PHE A 510 15.01 -32.23 -6.97
CA PHE A 510 15.10 -31.00 -6.17
C PHE A 510 14.85 -29.80 -7.07
N ASN A 511 13.74 -29.06 -6.90
CA ASN A 511 13.52 -27.81 -7.60
C ASN A 511 14.02 -26.62 -6.78
N ALA A 512 15.10 -25.97 -7.22
CA ALA A 512 15.50 -24.68 -6.67
C ALA A 512 14.43 -23.63 -7.03
N PHE A 513 13.95 -22.87 -6.05
CA PHE A 513 12.75 -22.05 -6.18
C PHE A 513 12.74 -21.15 -7.42
N VAL A 514 13.78 -20.32 -7.60
CA VAL A 514 13.98 -19.55 -8.83
C VAL A 514 15.45 -19.58 -9.28
N ASP A 515 15.67 -19.45 -10.59
CA ASP A 515 16.97 -19.39 -11.24
C ASP A 515 17.77 -18.13 -10.82
N VAL A 516 17.36 -16.95 -11.32
CA VAL A 516 18.09 -15.68 -11.15
C VAL A 516 17.14 -14.57 -10.76
N SER A 517 17.42 -13.92 -9.64
CA SER A 517 16.63 -12.81 -9.11
C SER A 517 17.48 -11.98 -8.17
N ARG A 518 17.25 -10.67 -8.17
CA ARG A 518 17.85 -9.81 -7.15
C ARG A 518 17.29 -10.12 -5.77
N PRO A 519 18.10 -9.91 -4.72
CA PRO A 519 17.59 -9.85 -3.36
C PRO A 519 16.70 -8.60 -3.22
N THR A 520 15.64 -8.74 -2.44
CA THR A 520 14.78 -7.64 -2.00
C THR A 520 14.50 -7.83 -0.52
N LYS A 521 13.85 -6.86 0.13
CA LYS A 521 13.35 -7.03 1.50
C LYS A 521 12.37 -8.21 1.66
N TRP A 522 11.75 -8.64 0.55
CA TRP A 522 10.85 -9.80 0.51
C TRP A 522 11.60 -11.14 0.35
N GLY A 523 12.92 -11.13 0.21
CA GLY A 523 13.73 -12.34 0.17
C GLY A 523 14.82 -12.35 -0.89
N SER A 524 15.74 -13.29 -0.74
CA SER A 524 16.87 -13.56 -1.65
C SER A 524 16.64 -14.85 -2.43
N TRP A 525 15.65 -14.83 -3.34
CA TRP A 525 15.14 -16.02 -4.02
C TRP A 525 16.12 -16.63 -5.02
N GLY A 526 16.74 -15.80 -5.86
CA GLY A 526 17.59 -16.25 -6.95
C GLY A 526 18.97 -16.67 -6.47
N THR A 527 19.41 -17.87 -6.83
CA THR A 527 20.74 -18.37 -6.43
C THR A 527 21.88 -17.47 -6.93
N LEU A 528 21.65 -16.76 -8.02
CA LEU A 528 22.45 -15.65 -8.53
C LEU A 528 21.65 -14.34 -8.49
N ARG A 529 22.34 -13.22 -8.26
CA ARG A 529 21.75 -11.86 -8.24
C ARG A 529 21.58 -11.28 -9.66
N HIS A 530 22.39 -11.73 -10.61
CA HIS A 530 22.32 -11.43 -12.04
C HIS A 530 23.12 -12.52 -12.82
N LEU A 531 23.05 -12.55 -14.15
CA LEU A 531 23.63 -13.65 -14.96
C LEU A 531 25.16 -13.78 -14.91
N GLU A 532 25.86 -12.72 -14.53
CA GLU A 532 27.34 -12.65 -14.45
C GLU A 532 27.83 -12.71 -12.99
N ASP A 533 26.94 -13.02 -12.04
CA ASP A 533 27.26 -13.15 -10.62
C ASP A 533 27.92 -14.51 -10.33
N GLU A 534 28.70 -14.57 -9.25
CA GLU A 534 29.29 -15.82 -8.73
C GLU A 534 28.94 -15.93 -7.23
N THR A 535 28.22 -16.98 -6.84
CA THR A 535 27.78 -17.18 -5.45
C THR A 535 28.09 -18.58 -4.95
N ALA A 536 28.45 -18.71 -3.67
CA ALA A 536 28.68 -20.03 -3.06
C ALA A 536 27.44 -20.93 -3.06
N ARG A 537 26.25 -20.30 -3.05
CA ARG A 537 24.95 -20.97 -3.15
C ARG A 537 24.72 -21.58 -4.53
N TYR A 538 24.99 -20.85 -5.61
CA TYR A 538 24.90 -21.40 -6.97
C TYR A 538 25.98 -22.45 -7.22
N ASN A 539 27.21 -22.26 -6.72
CA ASN A 539 28.27 -23.26 -6.82
C ASN A 539 27.86 -24.63 -6.23
N ALA A 540 27.06 -24.65 -5.17
CA ALA A 540 26.53 -25.89 -4.62
C ALA A 540 25.56 -26.61 -5.58
N LEU A 541 24.74 -25.86 -6.31
CA LEU A 541 23.82 -26.39 -7.33
C LEU A 541 24.58 -26.85 -8.58
N GLU A 542 25.56 -26.08 -9.05
CA GLU A 542 26.42 -26.44 -10.19
C GLU A 542 27.22 -27.71 -9.88
N ASP A 543 27.83 -27.80 -8.69
CA ASP A 543 28.52 -29.00 -8.22
C ASP A 543 27.57 -30.21 -8.22
N PHE A 544 26.34 -30.02 -7.76
CA PHE A 544 25.32 -31.07 -7.71
C PHE A 544 24.87 -31.53 -9.10
N MET A 545 24.60 -30.62 -10.04
CA MET A 545 24.30 -30.96 -11.44
C MET A 545 25.46 -31.68 -12.13
N ARG A 546 26.70 -31.28 -11.84
CA ARG A 546 27.88 -31.93 -12.40
C ARG A 546 28.06 -33.38 -11.90
N ASP A 547 27.74 -33.62 -10.64
CA ASP A 547 27.81 -34.95 -10.02
C ASP A 547 26.58 -35.82 -10.36
N HIS A 548 25.46 -35.17 -10.69
CA HIS A 548 24.20 -35.74 -11.16
C HIS A 548 23.82 -35.17 -12.53
N PRO A 549 24.55 -35.52 -13.61
CA PRO A 549 24.28 -34.96 -14.92
C PRO A 549 22.98 -35.51 -15.50
N ALA A 550 22.26 -34.66 -16.23
CA ALA A 550 21.11 -35.08 -17.00
C ALA A 550 21.50 -36.24 -17.96
N PRO A 551 20.64 -37.25 -18.12
CA PRO A 551 20.90 -38.35 -19.05
C PRO A 551 21.25 -37.89 -20.47
N ASP A 552 22.31 -38.47 -21.06
CA ASP A 552 22.81 -38.10 -22.40
C ASP A 552 21.72 -38.03 -23.49
N HIS A 553 20.68 -38.86 -23.40
CA HIS A 553 19.59 -38.91 -24.38
C HIS A 553 18.69 -37.66 -24.32
N MET A 554 18.57 -37.00 -23.17
CA MET A 554 17.85 -35.73 -23.06
C MET A 554 18.61 -34.60 -23.77
N LYS A 555 19.94 -34.69 -23.79
CA LYS A 555 20.85 -33.66 -24.32
C LYS A 555 21.37 -33.96 -25.74
N ASP A 556 20.86 -35.01 -26.40
CA ASP A 556 21.43 -35.47 -27.67
C ASP A 556 21.16 -34.54 -28.88
N GLY A 557 20.37 -33.49 -28.68
CA GLY A 557 20.26 -32.33 -29.58
C GLY A 557 19.77 -32.67 -31.00
N THR A 558 19.18 -33.84 -31.23
CA THR A 558 18.81 -34.29 -32.59
C THR A 558 17.39 -33.96 -33.04
N TRP A 559 16.61 -33.24 -32.24
CA TRP A 559 15.42 -32.54 -32.75
C TRP A 559 15.86 -31.19 -33.30
N SER A 560 16.19 -31.17 -34.60
CA SER A 560 16.66 -29.97 -35.29
C SER A 560 15.73 -28.80 -35.00
N SER A 561 16.31 -27.72 -34.48
CA SER A 561 15.84 -26.34 -34.60
C SER A 561 15.44 -26.03 -36.04
N THR A 562 14.25 -26.51 -36.41
CA THR A 562 13.51 -25.95 -37.52
C THR A 562 13.09 -24.58 -36.98
N PRO A 563 13.49 -23.46 -37.62
CA PRO A 563 13.03 -22.14 -37.21
C PRO A 563 11.53 -22.23 -37.00
N SER A 564 11.05 -21.86 -35.82
CA SER A 564 9.64 -21.88 -35.49
C SER A 564 8.94 -20.85 -36.38
N ASP A 565 8.53 -21.27 -37.57
CA ASP A 565 7.53 -20.57 -38.37
C ASP A 565 6.19 -20.85 -37.67
N PHE A 566 5.87 -20.01 -36.67
CA PHE A 566 4.59 -20.02 -35.99
C PHE A 566 3.53 -19.62 -37.03
N GLY A 567 3.02 -20.62 -37.75
CA GLY A 567 1.93 -20.42 -38.69
C GLY A 567 0.72 -19.81 -37.96
N PRO A 568 -0.07 -18.95 -38.63
CA PRO A 568 -1.17 -18.23 -38.00
C PRO A 568 -2.17 -19.21 -37.36
N ALA A 569 -2.60 -18.89 -36.15
CA ALA A 569 -3.60 -19.65 -35.40
C ALA A 569 -4.84 -19.98 -36.27
N PRO A 570 -5.39 -21.20 -36.19
CA PRO A 570 -6.60 -21.56 -36.91
C PRO A 570 -7.78 -20.70 -36.41
N ARG A 571 -8.29 -19.82 -37.28
CA ARG A 571 -9.47 -18.99 -36.98
C ARG A 571 -10.73 -19.87 -36.79
N PRO A 572 -11.51 -19.69 -35.72
CA PRO A 572 -12.87 -20.19 -35.64
C PRO A 572 -13.73 -19.55 -36.75
N GLU A 573 -14.58 -20.34 -37.42
CA GLU A 573 -15.50 -19.81 -38.43
C GLU A 573 -16.57 -18.90 -37.79
N PRO A 574 -16.93 -17.76 -38.39
CA PRO A 574 -17.90 -16.83 -37.81
C PRO A 574 -19.34 -17.32 -37.99
N ASP A 575 -20.12 -17.27 -36.91
CA ASP A 575 -21.58 -17.46 -36.93
C ASP A 575 -22.31 -16.26 -37.57
N PRO A 576 -23.50 -16.45 -38.17
CA PRO A 576 -24.12 -15.50 -39.11
C PRO A 576 -24.82 -14.30 -38.44
N GLU A 577 -24.71 -13.13 -39.08
CA GLU A 577 -25.28 -11.83 -38.68
C GLU A 577 -26.80 -11.80 -38.41
N PRO A 578 -27.27 -10.98 -37.44
CA PRO A 578 -28.68 -10.61 -37.30
C PRO A 578 -29.07 -9.33 -38.09
N ASP A 579 -30.33 -9.33 -38.58
CA ASP A 579 -31.00 -8.34 -39.44
C ASP A 579 -31.20 -6.92 -38.80
N PRO A 580 -31.39 -5.86 -39.61
CA PRO A 580 -31.45 -4.46 -39.16
C PRO A 580 -32.88 -3.97 -38.84
N GLU A 581 -33.00 -3.03 -37.90
CA GLU A 581 -34.25 -2.32 -37.60
C GLU A 581 -34.02 -0.79 -37.35
N PRO A 582 -35.05 0.09 -37.38
CA PRO A 582 -35.32 1.00 -38.51
C PRO A 582 -35.12 2.51 -38.25
N THR A 583 -35.01 3.27 -39.35
CA THR A 583 -34.85 4.74 -39.46
C THR A 583 -36.08 5.58 -39.04
N PRO A 584 -35.89 6.80 -38.48
CA PRO A 584 -36.93 7.85 -38.43
C PRO A 584 -36.87 8.86 -39.61
N VAL A 585 -38.01 9.52 -39.84
CA VAL A 585 -38.49 10.28 -41.02
C VAL A 585 -38.13 11.79 -40.98
N PRO A 586 -38.04 12.52 -42.12
CA PRO A 586 -37.46 13.88 -42.18
C PRO A 586 -38.47 15.06 -42.32
N GLN A 587 -37.97 16.29 -42.07
CA GLN A 587 -38.25 17.63 -42.68
C GLN A 587 -38.54 18.76 -41.64
N PRO A 588 -38.44 20.08 -41.98
CA PRO A 588 -37.80 20.81 -43.11
C PRO A 588 -36.93 22.02 -42.68
N GLY A 589 -36.14 22.61 -43.60
CA GLY A 589 -35.63 24.01 -43.47
C GLY A 589 -36.34 24.98 -44.44
N PRO A 590 -35.87 26.23 -44.66
CA PRO A 590 -35.33 27.26 -43.75
C PRO A 590 -36.07 28.63 -43.91
N ALA A 591 -35.91 29.59 -42.98
CA ALA A 591 -36.17 31.04 -43.19
C ALA A 591 -35.56 31.89 -42.04
N PRO A 592 -35.44 33.24 -42.16
CA PRO A 592 -34.26 34.01 -42.56
C PRO A 592 -33.61 34.83 -41.42
N ASP A 593 -32.39 35.31 -41.67
CA ASP A 593 -31.56 36.16 -40.79
C ASP A 593 -32.30 37.35 -40.14
N PRO A 594 -32.10 37.58 -38.82
CA PRO A 594 -32.21 38.89 -38.20
C PRO A 594 -30.83 39.56 -38.03
N GLN A 595 -30.81 40.81 -38.49
CA GLN A 595 -29.90 41.94 -38.27
C GLN A 595 -29.04 41.91 -36.99
N PRO A 596 -27.80 42.46 -37.03
CA PRO A 596 -27.03 42.74 -35.83
C PRO A 596 -27.71 43.88 -35.05
N ASP A 597 -28.12 43.57 -33.82
CA ASP A 597 -28.52 44.56 -32.82
C ASP A 597 -27.28 45.02 -32.03
N PRO A 598 -27.36 46.21 -31.41
CA PRO A 598 -26.25 47.13 -31.23
C PRO A 598 -25.24 46.66 -30.19
N ASP A 599 -23.98 47.08 -30.37
CA ASP A 599 -22.92 46.96 -29.36
C ASP A 599 -23.52 47.26 -27.97
N PRO A 600 -23.38 46.36 -27.00
CA PRO A 600 -23.75 46.67 -25.63
C PRO A 600 -22.94 47.89 -25.21
N THR A 601 -23.65 48.93 -24.79
CA THR A 601 -23.07 50.08 -24.10
C THR A 601 -22.19 49.57 -22.97
N PRO A 602 -20.96 50.09 -22.81
CA PRO A 602 -20.07 49.64 -21.74
C PRO A 602 -20.79 49.84 -20.41
N SER A 603 -20.96 48.74 -19.67
CA SER A 603 -21.35 48.78 -18.27
C SER A 603 -20.44 49.76 -17.53
N PRO A 604 -20.97 50.57 -16.60
CA PRO A 604 -20.17 51.53 -15.87
C PRO A 604 -19.02 50.79 -15.20
N THR A 605 -17.78 51.22 -15.48
CA THR A 605 -16.60 50.74 -14.77
C THR A 605 -16.83 51.00 -13.28
N PRO A 606 -16.72 49.98 -12.40
CA PRO A 606 -16.83 50.16 -10.96
C PRO A 606 -15.86 51.25 -10.49
N ARG A 607 -16.24 52.02 -9.48
CA ARG A 607 -15.32 53.00 -8.89
C ARG A 607 -14.21 52.23 -8.16
N PHE A 608 -13.01 52.81 -8.11
CA PHE A 608 -11.81 52.21 -7.49
C PHE A 608 -11.91 51.95 -5.97
N ASP A 609 -13.07 52.18 -5.36
CA ASP A 609 -13.36 51.91 -3.95
C ASP A 609 -14.39 50.75 -3.76
N ASP A 610 -14.84 50.11 -4.84
CA ASP A 610 -15.89 49.07 -4.84
C ASP A 610 -15.31 47.65 -4.76
N VAL A 611 -16.02 46.70 -4.13
CA VAL A 611 -15.64 45.28 -4.11
C VAL A 611 -16.06 44.63 -5.42
N VAL A 612 -15.10 44.01 -6.12
CA VAL A 612 -15.30 43.31 -7.39
C VAL A 612 -14.82 41.87 -7.21
N GLU A 613 -15.78 40.97 -7.04
CA GLU A 613 -15.54 39.59 -6.64
C GLU A 613 -15.76 38.61 -7.80
N TYR A 614 -14.84 37.66 -7.95
CA TYR A 614 -15.08 36.44 -8.73
C TYR A 614 -15.17 35.24 -7.79
N ALA A 615 -16.27 34.48 -7.88
CA ALA A 615 -16.50 33.32 -7.02
C ALA A 615 -16.45 32.01 -7.82
N PHE A 616 -15.59 31.09 -7.39
CA PHE A 616 -15.60 29.68 -7.75
C PHE A 616 -16.37 28.93 -6.68
N ALA A 617 -17.64 28.64 -6.95
CA ALA A 617 -18.61 28.38 -5.89
C ALA A 617 -19.38 27.08 -6.08
N ASN A 618 -19.79 26.47 -4.97
CA ASN A 618 -20.77 25.39 -4.94
C ASN A 618 -22.22 25.93 -4.85
N THR A 619 -23.20 25.02 -4.84
CA THR A 619 -24.63 25.36 -4.78
C THR A 619 -25.11 25.93 -3.43
N HIS A 620 -24.31 25.83 -2.36
CA HIS A 620 -24.60 26.40 -1.03
C HIS A 620 -24.13 27.86 -0.89
N PHE A 621 -23.29 28.34 -1.81
CA PHE A 621 -22.94 29.76 -1.90
C PHE A 621 -23.90 30.53 -2.82
N ALA A 622 -24.23 29.96 -3.98
CA ALA A 622 -25.21 30.54 -4.90
C ALA A 622 -26.02 29.46 -5.61
N ARG A 623 -27.34 29.43 -5.38
CA ARG A 623 -28.23 28.48 -6.04
C ARG A 623 -28.69 29.02 -7.41
N GLY A 624 -28.37 28.32 -8.48
CA GLY A 624 -28.64 28.73 -9.88
C GLY A 624 -30.09 28.60 -10.37
N ASN A 625 -31.11 28.85 -9.54
CA ASN A 625 -32.51 28.56 -9.82
C ASN A 625 -33.43 29.80 -9.99
N ASP A 626 -32.88 30.92 -10.44
CA ASP A 626 -33.55 32.21 -10.71
C ASP A 626 -34.17 32.94 -9.49
N ASP A 627 -33.98 32.45 -8.25
CA ASP A 627 -34.40 33.17 -7.03
C ASP A 627 -33.19 33.83 -6.34
N PRO A 628 -33.02 35.15 -6.46
CA PRO A 628 -31.84 35.82 -5.93
C PRO A 628 -31.75 35.75 -4.41
N LEU A 629 -32.86 35.52 -3.68
CA LEU A 629 -32.87 35.40 -2.22
C LEU A 629 -32.08 34.19 -1.70
N LEU A 630 -31.78 33.22 -2.56
CA LEU A 630 -31.05 31.99 -2.24
C LEU A 630 -29.58 32.06 -2.69
N THR A 631 -28.99 33.26 -2.67
CA THR A 631 -27.60 33.48 -3.05
C THR A 631 -26.91 34.42 -2.07
N VAL A 632 -25.65 34.13 -1.72
CA VAL A 632 -24.82 35.01 -0.90
C VAL A 632 -24.57 36.37 -1.59
N PRO A 633 -24.21 36.43 -2.89
CA PRO A 633 -23.96 37.70 -3.57
C PRO A 633 -25.14 38.67 -3.56
N TYR A 634 -26.39 38.20 -3.63
CA TYR A 634 -27.56 39.07 -3.59
C TYR A 634 -27.67 39.83 -2.26
N TRP A 635 -27.55 39.12 -1.13
CA TRP A 635 -27.65 39.75 0.18
C TRP A 635 -26.47 40.69 0.46
N ILE A 636 -25.27 40.37 -0.04
CA ILE A 636 -24.12 41.30 0.00
C ILE A 636 -24.41 42.55 -0.81
N SER A 637 -24.95 42.42 -2.03
CA SER A 637 -25.33 43.57 -2.86
C SER A 637 -26.37 44.46 -2.16
N VAL A 638 -27.38 43.85 -1.51
CA VAL A 638 -28.38 44.60 -0.73
C VAL A 638 -27.74 45.35 0.43
N MET A 639 -26.80 44.74 1.16
CA MET A 639 -26.11 45.38 2.28
C MET A 639 -25.15 46.48 1.82
N ALA A 640 -24.41 46.25 0.74
CA ALA A 640 -23.50 47.21 0.14
C ALA A 640 -24.26 48.46 -0.35
N ASP A 641 -25.38 48.28 -1.06
CA ASP A 641 -26.25 49.37 -1.49
C ASP A 641 -26.79 50.19 -0.31
N LEU A 642 -27.12 49.54 0.81
CA LEU A 642 -27.58 50.20 2.02
C LEU A 642 -26.46 50.94 2.77
N ALA A 643 -25.21 50.47 2.64
CA ALA A 643 -24.01 51.09 3.18
C ALA A 643 -23.40 52.17 2.25
N ASP A 644 -23.96 52.38 1.05
CA ASP A 644 -23.42 53.26 -0.02
C ASP A 644 -22.05 52.77 -0.55
N ASN A 645 -21.80 51.46 -0.48
CA ASN A 645 -20.64 50.76 -1.04
C ASN A 645 -21.01 50.11 -2.38
N GLY A 646 -20.08 50.05 -3.33
CA GLY A 646 -20.28 49.29 -4.57
C GLY A 646 -19.88 47.83 -4.42
N TYR A 647 -20.69 46.93 -4.99
CA TYR A 647 -20.42 45.51 -5.07
C TYR A 647 -20.79 44.97 -6.46
N ALA A 648 -19.86 44.26 -7.09
CA ALA A 648 -20.10 43.52 -8.32
C ALA A 648 -19.56 42.10 -8.17
N ASN A 649 -20.28 41.12 -8.72
CA ASN A 649 -19.92 39.71 -8.62
C ASN A 649 -20.05 38.99 -9.97
N SER A 650 -19.20 38.00 -10.18
CA SER A 650 -19.38 37.00 -11.24
C SER A 650 -19.08 35.64 -10.65
N THR A 651 -20.03 34.71 -10.78
CA THR A 651 -19.94 33.38 -10.17
C THR A 651 -19.92 32.28 -11.23
N GLN A 652 -19.00 31.34 -11.05
CA GLN A 652 -18.98 30.06 -11.76
C GLN A 652 -19.31 28.95 -10.76
N SER A 653 -20.24 28.07 -11.11
CA SER A 653 -20.64 26.95 -10.26
C SER A 653 -20.01 25.64 -10.71
N GLY A 654 -19.47 24.83 -9.79
CA GLY A 654 -18.92 23.51 -10.16
C GLY A 654 -18.07 22.88 -9.05
N MET A 655 -17.49 21.71 -9.36
CA MET A 655 -16.53 21.06 -8.47
C MET A 655 -15.17 21.75 -8.55
N MET A 656 -14.46 21.86 -7.44
CA MET A 656 -13.18 22.57 -7.36
C MET A 656 -12.14 22.09 -8.37
N ARG A 657 -11.96 20.76 -8.52
CA ARG A 657 -11.07 20.16 -9.53
C ARG A 657 -11.44 20.52 -10.99
N GLU A 658 -12.71 20.79 -11.26
CA GLU A 658 -13.19 21.14 -12.61
C GLU A 658 -12.92 22.62 -12.93
N HIS A 659 -12.82 23.47 -11.90
CA HIS A 659 -12.39 24.85 -12.04
C HIS A 659 -10.90 24.98 -12.37
N ALA A 660 -10.05 24.07 -11.87
CA ALA A 660 -8.61 24.05 -12.17
C ALA A 660 -8.28 23.71 -13.64
N ILE A 661 -9.21 23.07 -14.35
CA ILE A 661 -9.00 22.54 -15.72
C ILE A 661 -9.83 23.32 -16.78
N SER A 662 -10.82 24.11 -16.38
CA SER A 662 -11.68 24.90 -17.28
C SER A 662 -11.24 26.36 -17.43
N ALA A 663 -11.49 26.96 -18.61
CA ALA A 663 -11.30 28.39 -18.77
C ALA A 663 -12.37 29.14 -17.95
N ALA A 664 -11.97 30.00 -17.02
CA ALA A 664 -12.90 30.77 -16.17
C ALA A 664 -13.98 31.44 -17.04
N ALA A 665 -15.24 31.09 -16.80
CA ALA A 665 -16.39 31.71 -17.45
C ALA A 665 -17.55 31.76 -16.45
N PRO A 666 -18.16 32.94 -16.21
CA PRO A 666 -19.29 33.03 -15.31
C PRO A 666 -20.51 32.37 -15.94
N GLU A 667 -21.12 31.45 -15.19
CA GLU A 667 -22.24 30.63 -15.65
C GLU A 667 -23.58 31.07 -15.03
N LEU A 668 -23.52 31.83 -13.93
CA LEU A 668 -24.68 32.30 -13.17
C LEU A 668 -24.87 33.81 -13.32
N GLN A 669 -26.07 34.21 -13.73
CA GLN A 669 -26.52 35.61 -13.70
C GLN A 669 -27.51 35.77 -12.54
N ILE A 670 -27.22 36.66 -11.59
CA ILE A 670 -28.02 36.85 -10.36
C ILE A 670 -28.80 38.16 -10.46
N ASP A 671 -30.12 38.06 -10.55
CA ASP A 671 -31.00 39.22 -10.63
C ASP A 671 -30.84 40.13 -9.40
N GLY A 672 -30.46 41.40 -9.63
CA GLY A 672 -30.25 42.39 -8.57
C GLY A 672 -28.81 42.53 -8.10
N VAL A 673 -27.86 41.76 -8.66
CA VAL A 673 -26.42 41.92 -8.45
C VAL A 673 -25.78 42.46 -9.74
N GLN A 674 -24.82 43.37 -9.62
CA GLN A 674 -24.09 43.87 -10.79
C GLN A 674 -23.07 42.82 -11.28
N ASP A 675 -23.13 42.46 -12.57
CA ASP A 675 -22.16 41.54 -13.19
C ASP A 675 -20.75 42.17 -13.21
N ALA A 676 -19.77 41.48 -12.63
CA ALA A 676 -18.38 41.91 -12.59
C ALA A 676 -17.60 41.68 -13.90
N TRP A 677 -17.93 40.64 -14.67
CA TRP A 677 -17.25 40.31 -15.92
C TRP A 677 -18.18 39.76 -16.99
N THR A 678 -17.99 40.22 -18.24
CA THR A 678 -18.78 39.77 -19.39
C THR A 678 -17.87 39.32 -20.54
N PRO A 679 -17.42 38.05 -20.55
CA PRO A 679 -16.48 37.56 -21.57
C PRO A 679 -17.07 37.56 -23.00
N GLY A 680 -18.40 37.50 -23.14
CA GLY A 680 -19.09 37.49 -24.44
C GLY A 680 -18.90 38.76 -25.30
N VAL A 681 -18.34 39.84 -24.74
CA VAL A 681 -18.01 41.08 -25.46
C VAL A 681 -16.50 41.26 -25.67
N GLY A 682 -15.69 40.24 -25.36
CA GLY A 682 -14.23 40.23 -25.58
C GLY A 682 -13.40 40.89 -24.48
N GLN A 683 -13.96 41.14 -23.30
CA GLN A 683 -13.21 41.61 -22.11
C GLN A 683 -12.44 40.42 -21.51
N SER A 684 -11.13 40.57 -21.27
CA SER A 684 -10.33 39.53 -20.61
C SER A 684 -10.55 39.50 -19.09
N PHE A 685 -10.18 38.41 -18.43
CA PHE A 685 -10.29 38.26 -16.97
C PHE A 685 -9.48 39.35 -16.24
N ALA A 686 -8.27 39.65 -16.72
CA ALA A 686 -7.43 40.71 -16.18
C ALA A 686 -8.04 42.11 -16.34
N ASP A 687 -8.83 42.35 -17.41
CA ASP A 687 -9.52 43.62 -17.66
C ASP A 687 -10.80 43.80 -16.81
N ALA A 688 -11.25 42.76 -16.10
CA ALA A 688 -12.43 42.83 -15.24
C ALA A 688 -12.15 43.52 -13.90
N GLY A 689 -10.88 43.59 -13.48
CA GLY A 689 -10.45 44.35 -12.29
C GLY A 689 -10.86 43.72 -10.96
N PHE A 690 -10.89 42.38 -10.88
CA PHE A 690 -11.20 41.65 -9.65
C PHE A 690 -10.21 41.99 -8.53
N ASN A 691 -10.74 42.29 -7.33
CA ASN A 691 -9.97 42.54 -6.12
C ASN A 691 -10.28 41.52 -5.00
N GLN A 692 -11.28 40.66 -5.19
CA GLN A 692 -11.59 39.52 -4.33
C GLN A 692 -11.77 38.26 -5.18
N ILE A 693 -11.12 37.16 -4.80
CA ILE A 693 -11.42 35.81 -5.30
C ILE A 693 -12.01 35.01 -4.15
N THR A 694 -13.16 34.41 -4.36
CA THR A 694 -13.79 33.54 -3.35
C THR A 694 -13.88 32.12 -3.86
N ILE A 695 -13.49 31.17 -3.01
CA ILE A 695 -13.41 29.75 -3.34
C ILE A 695 -14.25 28.99 -2.32
N SER A 696 -15.24 28.24 -2.81
CA SER A 696 -16.12 27.41 -1.98
C SER A 696 -16.20 25.99 -2.57
N PRO A 697 -15.30 25.07 -2.19
CA PRO A 697 -15.33 23.67 -2.62
C PRO A 697 -16.62 22.96 -2.22
N VAL A 698 -16.98 21.91 -2.97
CA VAL A 698 -18.21 21.13 -2.75
C VAL A 698 -18.06 20.17 -1.56
N ASN A 699 -19.19 19.83 -0.92
CA ASN A 699 -19.32 19.13 0.36
C ASN A 699 -19.12 17.59 0.37
N PHE A 700 -18.68 16.94 -0.73
CA PHE A 700 -18.64 15.46 -0.81
C PHE A 700 -17.26 14.84 -0.65
N VAL A 701 -16.25 15.60 -0.20
CA VAL A 701 -14.85 15.12 -0.13
C VAL A 701 -14.19 15.45 1.22
N GLN A 702 -14.98 15.93 2.18
CA GLN A 702 -14.52 16.30 3.52
C GLN A 702 -14.40 15.09 4.47
N ASP A 703 -14.56 13.86 3.97
CA ASP A 703 -14.29 12.61 4.71
C ASP A 703 -12.80 12.22 4.66
N LEU A 704 -11.99 12.97 3.91
CA LEU A 704 -10.54 12.83 3.73
C LEU A 704 -9.86 14.16 4.07
N ALA A 705 -8.57 14.16 4.37
CA ALA A 705 -7.87 15.43 4.64
C ALA A 705 -7.84 16.34 3.39
N PRO A 706 -7.82 17.67 3.53
CA PRO A 706 -7.85 18.58 2.39
C PRO A 706 -6.63 18.48 1.47
N ASP A 707 -5.48 17.98 1.94
CA ASP A 707 -4.27 17.66 1.18
C ASP A 707 -4.23 16.21 0.66
N GLU A 708 -5.17 15.36 1.09
CA GLU A 708 -5.33 14.01 0.58
C GLU A 708 -6.00 14.03 -0.80
N ALA A 709 -5.48 13.22 -1.71
CA ALA A 709 -5.95 13.18 -3.08
C ALA A 709 -7.42 12.72 -3.16
N TYR A 710 -8.17 13.24 -4.14
CA TYR A 710 -9.51 12.72 -4.41
C TYR A 710 -9.43 11.20 -4.66
N TRP A 711 -10.32 10.42 -4.05
CA TRP A 711 -10.38 8.96 -4.29
C TRP A 711 -10.49 8.58 -5.78
N ILE A 712 -11.07 9.46 -6.60
CA ILE A 712 -11.25 9.32 -8.05
C ILE A 712 -10.07 9.91 -8.86
N ASP A 713 -9.18 10.66 -8.21
CA ASP A 713 -8.00 11.25 -8.82
C ASP A 713 -6.85 11.32 -7.78
N PRO A 714 -6.05 10.24 -7.66
CA PRO A 714 -5.05 10.07 -6.60
C PRO A 714 -3.85 11.02 -6.74
N ASN A 715 -3.88 11.92 -7.74
CA ASN A 715 -2.83 12.90 -8.00
C ASN A 715 -3.26 14.34 -7.67
N THR A 716 -4.52 14.57 -7.31
CA THR A 716 -5.06 15.91 -7.08
C THR A 716 -5.88 15.91 -5.79
N SER A 717 -5.45 16.67 -4.78
CA SER A 717 -6.23 16.92 -3.56
C SER A 717 -7.10 18.17 -3.65
N PRO A 718 -8.10 18.36 -2.75
CA PRO A 718 -8.80 19.64 -2.61
C PRO A 718 -7.85 20.85 -2.46
N ALA A 719 -6.79 20.73 -1.67
CA ALA A 719 -5.78 21.75 -1.48
C ALA A 719 -4.97 22.00 -2.76
N HIS A 720 -4.53 20.94 -3.44
CA HIS A 720 -3.85 21.05 -4.74
C HIS A 720 -4.74 21.73 -5.79
N ALA A 721 -6.02 21.36 -5.88
CA ALA A 721 -6.97 21.97 -6.82
C ALA A 721 -7.24 23.45 -6.48
N ALA A 722 -7.37 23.79 -5.20
CA ALA A 722 -7.49 25.18 -4.76
C ALA A 722 -6.23 25.99 -5.12
N LEU A 723 -5.04 25.45 -4.89
CA LEU A 723 -3.77 26.09 -5.20
C LEU A 723 -3.58 26.32 -6.71
N GLN A 724 -4.02 25.40 -7.56
CA GLN A 724 -4.02 25.58 -9.02
C GLN A 724 -4.92 26.75 -9.47
N VAL A 725 -6.13 26.84 -8.91
CA VAL A 725 -7.06 27.97 -9.18
C VAL A 725 -6.46 29.29 -8.68
N ILE A 726 -5.84 29.28 -7.50
CA ILE A 726 -5.18 30.45 -6.90
C ILE A 726 -3.97 30.88 -7.72
N GLU A 727 -3.15 29.94 -8.20
CA GLU A 727 -2.01 30.23 -9.07
C GLU A 727 -2.48 30.88 -10.38
N TRP A 728 -3.49 30.32 -11.04
CA TRP A 728 -4.03 30.88 -12.26
C TRP A 728 -4.63 32.29 -12.04
N THR A 729 -5.47 32.45 -11.02
CA THR A 729 -6.13 33.74 -10.74
C THR A 729 -5.13 34.84 -10.39
N THR A 730 -4.12 34.53 -9.58
CA THR A 730 -3.09 35.52 -9.17
C THR A 730 -2.15 35.92 -10.29
N GLN A 731 -1.97 35.08 -11.32
CA GLN A 731 -1.30 35.47 -12.56
C GLN A 731 -2.11 36.49 -13.38
N GLN A 732 -3.45 36.38 -13.38
CA GLN A 732 -4.33 37.28 -14.13
C GLN A 732 -4.69 38.57 -13.36
N ALA A 733 -4.81 38.48 -12.04
CA ALA A 733 -5.13 39.57 -11.11
C ALA A 733 -4.12 39.58 -9.93
N PRO A 734 -2.90 40.11 -10.14
CA PRO A 734 -1.89 40.15 -9.08
C PRO A 734 -2.32 41.03 -7.89
N GLY A 735 -2.11 40.55 -6.67
CA GLY A 735 -2.44 41.27 -5.43
C GLY A 735 -3.90 41.15 -4.99
N VAL A 736 -4.65 40.19 -5.54
CA VAL A 736 -6.02 39.88 -5.14
C VAL A 736 -6.06 39.20 -3.77
N THR A 737 -7.09 39.49 -2.96
CA THR A 737 -7.36 38.76 -1.71
C THR A 737 -8.14 37.49 -2.03
N VAL A 738 -7.75 36.37 -1.42
CA VAL A 738 -8.40 35.07 -1.59
C VAL A 738 -9.22 34.75 -0.34
N ASN A 739 -10.51 34.46 -0.52
CA ASN A 739 -11.42 34.09 0.56
C ASN A 739 -11.81 32.61 0.40
N ILE A 740 -11.53 31.80 1.40
CA ILE A 740 -11.98 30.41 1.50
C ILE A 740 -13.33 30.43 2.23
N PHE A 741 -14.41 30.10 1.53
CA PHE A 741 -15.77 30.21 2.07
C PHE A 741 -16.26 28.87 2.61
N GLU A 742 -16.20 28.70 3.94
CA GLU A 742 -16.68 27.54 4.69
C GLU A 742 -18.21 27.49 4.67
N THR A 743 -18.75 26.43 4.06
CA THR A 743 -20.18 26.13 4.01
C THR A 743 -20.61 25.29 5.21
N TRP A 744 -21.75 24.59 5.11
CA TRP A 744 -22.27 23.67 6.10
C TRP A 744 -22.47 22.29 5.46
N PRO A 745 -22.43 21.19 6.23
CA PRO A 745 -22.52 19.83 5.69
C PRO A 745 -23.94 19.45 5.28
N GLU A 746 -24.07 18.35 4.55
CA GLU A 746 -25.37 17.77 4.18
C GLU A 746 -26.13 17.25 5.40
N LEU A 747 -27.47 17.23 5.34
CA LEU A 747 -28.28 16.84 6.50
C LEU A 747 -28.46 15.33 6.60
N ASN A 748 -28.29 14.59 5.51
CA ASN A 748 -28.49 13.13 5.42
C ASN A 748 -27.58 12.33 6.38
N GLN A 749 -26.40 12.85 6.73
CA GLN A 749 -25.49 12.26 7.72
C GLN A 749 -26.07 12.30 9.14
N PHE A 750 -27.03 13.17 9.40
CA PHE A 750 -27.62 13.40 10.71
C PHE A 750 -29.12 13.04 10.77
N ALA A 751 -29.79 12.97 9.62
CA ALA A 751 -31.24 12.79 9.52
C ALA A 751 -31.62 11.32 9.29
N THR A 752 -32.38 10.73 10.23
CA THR A 752 -32.77 9.31 10.11
C THR A 752 -34.03 9.06 9.25
N ASP A 753 -34.89 10.07 9.02
CA ASP A 753 -36.12 9.95 8.18
C ASP A 753 -36.82 11.34 7.92
N GLY A 754 -36.15 12.26 7.22
CA GLY A 754 -36.66 13.62 6.88
C GLY A 754 -35.97 14.78 7.62
N MET A 755 -36.64 15.92 7.83
CA MET A 755 -36.00 17.10 8.45
C MET A 755 -35.57 16.84 9.90
N LEU A 756 -34.37 17.32 10.25
CA LEU A 756 -33.70 17.05 11.53
C LEU A 756 -34.58 17.32 12.76
N THR A 757 -34.60 16.35 13.67
CA THR A 757 -35.13 16.54 15.01
C THR A 757 -34.28 17.54 15.81
N THR A 758 -34.78 18.03 16.94
CA THR A 758 -34.02 18.98 17.77
C THR A 758 -32.66 18.43 18.21
N SER A 759 -32.59 17.15 18.61
CA SER A 759 -31.33 16.53 19.02
C SER A 759 -30.37 16.32 17.85
N GLU A 760 -30.87 15.97 16.67
CA GLU A 760 -30.03 15.83 15.47
C GLU A 760 -29.56 17.20 14.97
N PHE A 761 -30.38 18.25 15.13
CA PHE A 761 -29.98 19.62 14.82
C PHE A 761 -28.93 20.16 15.81
N ASP A 762 -29.01 19.76 17.09
CA ASP A 762 -27.94 20.04 18.06
C ASP A 762 -26.64 19.29 17.70
N ALA A 763 -26.74 18.05 17.22
CA ALA A 763 -25.58 17.30 16.72
C ALA A 763 -24.95 17.96 15.49
N LEU A 764 -25.76 18.40 14.51
CA LEU A 764 -25.30 19.13 13.34
C LEU A 764 -24.56 20.42 13.73
N LYS A 765 -25.10 21.21 14.66
CA LYS A 765 -24.43 22.45 15.11
C LYS A 765 -23.09 22.17 15.79
N ASN A 766 -22.99 21.11 16.59
CA ASN A 766 -21.74 20.71 17.21
C ASN A 766 -20.71 20.28 16.16
N TYR A 767 -21.13 19.49 15.17
CA TYR A 767 -20.26 19.07 14.07
C TYR A 767 -19.79 20.25 13.22
N MET A 768 -20.70 21.18 12.87
CA MET A 768 -20.39 22.43 12.17
C MET A 768 -19.39 23.32 12.92
N ALA A 769 -19.29 23.22 14.25
CA ALA A 769 -18.38 24.01 15.07
C ALA A 769 -17.10 23.25 15.49
N GLY A 770 -16.98 21.97 15.16
CA GLY A 770 -15.85 21.09 15.45
C GLY A 770 -15.24 20.55 14.16
N GLU A 771 -15.31 19.23 13.96
CA GLU A 771 -14.67 18.52 12.84
C GLU A 771 -14.89 19.15 11.46
N TRP A 772 -16.11 19.63 11.17
CA TRP A 772 -16.38 20.32 9.90
C TRP A 772 -15.54 21.60 9.77
N HIS A 773 -15.50 22.44 10.81
CA HIS A 773 -14.72 23.67 10.82
C HIS A 773 -13.22 23.39 10.73
N ASP A 774 -12.73 22.37 11.45
CA ASP A 774 -11.32 22.01 11.50
C ASP A 774 -10.79 21.61 10.10
N TRP A 775 -11.62 20.94 9.29
CA TRP A 775 -11.28 20.63 7.90
C TRP A 775 -11.05 21.89 7.04
N TRP A 776 -11.92 22.89 7.19
CA TRP A 776 -11.80 24.16 6.45
C TRP A 776 -10.65 25.04 6.95
N VAL A 777 -10.29 24.93 8.24
CA VAL A 777 -9.08 25.52 8.81
C VAL A 777 -7.84 24.87 8.18
N SER A 778 -7.77 23.54 8.18
CA SER A 778 -6.67 22.79 7.57
C SER A 778 -6.48 23.15 6.09
N LEU A 779 -7.55 23.20 5.29
CA LEU A 779 -7.48 23.64 3.89
C LEU A 779 -6.91 25.07 3.76
N THR A 780 -7.31 25.98 4.65
CA THR A 780 -6.82 27.37 4.61
C THR A 780 -5.37 27.48 5.03
N GLU A 781 -4.94 26.72 6.04
CA GLU A 781 -3.57 26.70 6.55
C GLU A 781 -2.60 26.12 5.51
N ILE A 782 -2.99 25.06 4.80
CA ILE A 782 -2.23 24.52 3.65
C ILE A 782 -2.09 25.59 2.57
N ILE A 783 -3.17 26.31 2.22
CA ILE A 783 -3.08 27.37 1.21
C ILE A 783 -2.18 28.53 1.69
N GLN A 784 -2.22 28.88 2.98
CA GLN A 784 -1.39 29.95 3.56
C GLN A 784 0.09 29.54 3.67
N SER A 785 0.40 28.28 3.97
CA SER A 785 1.78 27.77 4.03
C SER A 785 2.42 27.74 2.64
N GLU A 786 1.68 27.28 1.63
CA GLU A 786 2.11 27.18 0.23
C GLU A 786 2.16 28.54 -0.48
N ARG A 787 1.24 29.47 -0.16
CA ARG A 787 1.11 30.81 -0.79
C ARG A 787 1.14 31.95 0.22
N SER A 788 2.21 31.99 1.00
CA SER A 788 2.49 33.06 1.98
C SER A 788 2.56 34.49 1.39
N ASP A 789 2.66 34.61 0.05
CA ASP A 789 2.66 35.87 -0.69
C ASP A 789 1.27 36.51 -0.83
N LEU A 790 0.20 35.77 -0.53
CA LEU A 790 -1.19 36.19 -0.69
C LEU A 790 -1.87 36.49 0.65
N ASP A 791 -2.87 37.37 0.61
CA ASP A 791 -3.81 37.57 1.71
C ASP A 791 -4.95 36.56 1.57
N VAL A 792 -4.83 35.42 2.26
CA VAL A 792 -5.79 34.31 2.24
C VAL A 792 -6.60 34.32 3.54
N ARG A 793 -7.93 34.34 3.45
CA ARG A 793 -8.83 34.50 4.60
C ARG A 793 -9.88 33.40 4.65
N LEU A 794 -10.05 32.77 5.81
CA LEU A 794 -11.16 31.85 6.05
C LEU A 794 -12.44 32.63 6.41
N VAL A 795 -13.53 32.36 5.69
CA VAL A 795 -14.88 32.87 5.97
C VAL A 795 -15.69 31.75 6.60
N SER A 796 -15.64 31.66 7.92
CA SER A 796 -16.25 30.58 8.71
C SER A 796 -17.77 30.68 8.85
N ALA A 797 -18.52 30.67 7.74
CA ALA A 797 -19.96 30.93 7.78
C ALA A 797 -20.72 29.83 8.52
N GLY A 798 -20.42 28.56 8.28
CA GLY A 798 -21.05 27.41 8.95
C GLY A 798 -20.88 27.47 10.48
N SER A 799 -19.65 27.41 10.97
CA SER A 799 -19.37 27.40 12.41
C SER A 799 -19.86 28.66 13.14
N GLN A 800 -19.79 29.84 12.53
CA GLN A 800 -20.32 31.07 13.13
C GLN A 800 -21.84 31.05 13.28
N ILE A 801 -22.55 30.51 12.29
CA ILE A 801 -24.02 30.35 12.37
C ILE A 801 -24.38 29.36 13.47
N ALA A 802 -23.66 28.24 13.60
CA ALA A 802 -23.88 27.29 14.70
C ALA A 802 -23.70 27.95 16.07
N ARG A 803 -22.60 28.69 16.27
CA ARG A 803 -22.32 29.44 17.52
C ARG A 803 -23.37 30.52 17.81
N LEU A 804 -23.86 31.22 16.78
CA LEU A 804 -24.93 32.21 16.91
C LEU A 804 -26.22 31.57 17.45
N LEU A 805 -26.60 30.41 16.92
CA LEU A 805 -27.82 29.69 17.31
C LEU A 805 -27.72 29.11 18.74
N ASP A 806 -26.51 28.73 19.17
CA ASP A 806 -26.26 28.18 20.51
C ASP A 806 -26.05 29.23 21.59
N THR A 807 -25.95 30.52 21.23
CA THR A 807 -25.75 31.60 22.19
C THR A 807 -27.10 32.08 22.75
N PRO A 808 -27.49 31.72 24.00
CA PRO A 808 -28.86 31.96 24.48
C PRO A 808 -29.18 33.46 24.66
N SER A 809 -28.17 34.30 24.87
CA SER A 809 -28.37 35.74 25.00
C SER A 809 -28.84 36.44 23.72
N LEU A 810 -28.79 35.76 22.56
CA LEU A 810 -29.20 36.29 21.26
C LEU A 810 -30.68 36.03 20.93
N GLY A 811 -31.40 35.25 21.75
CA GLY A 811 -32.84 35.04 21.59
C GLY A 811 -33.22 34.27 20.30
N LEU A 812 -32.32 33.41 19.82
CA LEU A 812 -32.47 32.62 18.60
C LEU A 812 -32.89 31.17 18.86
N GLU A 813 -33.16 30.79 20.11
CA GLU A 813 -33.43 29.40 20.52
C GLU A 813 -34.72 28.82 19.93
N GLN A 814 -35.52 29.67 19.29
CA GLN A 814 -36.77 29.32 18.60
C GLN A 814 -36.59 28.98 17.12
N ILE A 815 -35.38 29.12 16.57
CA ILE A 815 -35.06 28.75 15.19
C ILE A 815 -34.82 27.24 15.14
N SER A 816 -35.57 26.55 14.29
CA SER A 816 -35.44 25.12 14.04
C SER A 816 -34.67 24.84 12.75
N ALA A 817 -34.24 23.58 12.54
CA ALA A 817 -33.60 23.17 11.29
C ALA A 817 -34.44 23.52 10.05
N SER A 818 -35.77 23.36 10.11
CA SER A 818 -36.68 23.70 9.02
C SER A 818 -36.86 25.20 8.75
N ASP A 819 -36.40 26.06 9.65
CA ASP A 819 -36.36 27.51 9.42
C ASP A 819 -35.10 27.93 8.64
N LEU A 820 -34.07 27.07 8.59
CA LEU A 820 -32.78 27.33 7.95
C LEU A 820 -32.56 26.51 6.68
N PHE A 821 -33.05 25.27 6.61
CA PHE A 821 -32.84 24.37 5.48
C PHE A 821 -34.16 24.01 4.79
N VAL A 822 -34.11 23.75 3.48
CA VAL A 822 -35.30 23.44 2.66
C VAL A 822 -35.34 22.00 2.15
N ASP A 823 -34.21 21.30 2.12
CA ASP A 823 -34.06 19.92 1.67
C ASP A 823 -32.88 19.20 2.36
N GLU A 824 -32.72 17.91 2.08
CA GLU A 824 -31.74 17.01 2.71
C GLU A 824 -30.30 17.28 2.25
N ASP A 825 -30.12 17.86 1.06
CA ASP A 825 -28.83 18.35 0.53
C ASP A 825 -28.40 19.68 1.20
N ALA A 826 -29.06 20.06 2.30
CA ALA A 826 -28.82 21.27 3.10
C ALA A 826 -28.92 22.59 2.33
N HIS A 827 -29.78 22.71 1.30
CA HIS A 827 -30.02 24.02 0.71
C HIS A 827 -30.71 24.96 1.72
N GLY A 828 -30.23 26.20 1.78
CA GLY A 828 -30.72 27.19 2.74
C GLY A 828 -32.06 27.84 2.39
N THR A 829 -32.77 28.32 3.41
CA THR A 829 -33.80 29.35 3.27
C THR A 829 -33.14 30.73 3.09
N ALA A 830 -33.94 31.74 2.72
CA ALA A 830 -33.47 33.13 2.70
C ALA A 830 -32.84 33.57 4.05
N THR A 831 -33.25 32.97 5.17
CA THR A 831 -32.67 33.26 6.48
C THR A 831 -31.24 32.74 6.61
N LEU A 832 -30.96 31.52 6.15
CA LEU A 832 -29.61 30.95 6.21
C LEU A 832 -28.64 31.71 5.30
N TYR A 833 -29.04 31.97 4.05
CA TYR A 833 -28.23 32.74 3.11
C TYR A 833 -27.96 34.16 3.60
N PHE A 834 -28.94 34.82 4.22
CA PHE A 834 -28.73 36.14 4.83
C PHE A 834 -27.70 36.09 5.97
N LEU A 835 -27.78 35.09 6.87
CA LEU A 835 -26.81 34.94 7.97
C LEU A 835 -25.40 34.65 7.46
N ALA A 836 -25.25 33.78 6.47
CA ALA A 836 -23.96 33.48 5.84
C ALA A 836 -23.36 34.71 5.16
N SER A 837 -24.20 35.52 4.50
CA SER A 837 -23.79 36.75 3.84
C SER A 837 -23.30 37.81 4.82
N LEU A 838 -23.80 37.84 6.06
CA LEU A 838 -23.30 38.75 7.09
C LEU A 838 -21.86 38.42 7.47
N VAL A 839 -21.52 37.13 7.58
CA VAL A 839 -20.15 36.68 7.86
C VAL A 839 -19.23 37.05 6.70
N HIS A 840 -19.65 36.78 5.45
CA HIS A 840 -18.86 37.12 4.27
C HIS A 840 -18.63 38.62 4.09
N TYR A 841 -19.69 39.42 4.27
CA TYR A 841 -19.63 40.88 4.13
C TYR A 841 -18.56 41.47 5.05
N ILE A 842 -18.53 41.03 6.31
CA ILE A 842 -17.55 41.50 7.29
C ILE A 842 -16.12 41.19 6.81
N THR A 843 -15.89 40.03 6.21
CA THR A 843 -14.58 39.63 5.69
C THR A 843 -14.15 40.44 4.46
N VAL A 844 -15.05 40.67 3.50
CA VAL A 844 -14.70 41.35 2.24
C VAL A 844 -14.69 42.88 2.34
N PHE A 845 -15.51 43.49 3.21
CA PHE A 845 -15.53 44.94 3.43
C PHE A 845 -14.75 45.38 4.67
N GLY A 846 -14.43 44.47 5.60
CA GLY A 846 -13.72 44.80 6.85
C GLY A 846 -14.53 45.67 7.81
N GLU A 847 -15.84 45.79 7.61
CA GLU A 847 -16.75 46.60 8.42
C GLU A 847 -18.10 45.89 8.62
N LEU A 848 -18.86 46.33 9.63
CA LEU A 848 -20.20 45.82 9.87
C LEU A 848 -21.18 46.41 8.85
N PRO A 849 -22.02 45.58 8.20
CA PRO A 849 -22.82 46.05 7.09
C PRO A 849 -23.79 47.17 7.44
N LEU A 850 -24.35 47.25 8.66
CA LEU A 850 -25.46 48.17 8.95
C LEU A 850 -25.61 48.56 10.44
N SER A 851 -26.21 49.74 10.68
CA SER A 851 -26.96 50.04 11.92
C SER A 851 -28.39 50.43 11.56
N SER A 852 -29.39 49.68 12.05
CA SER A 852 -30.84 49.98 11.98
C SER A 852 -31.58 49.90 10.62
N VAL A 853 -31.54 48.74 9.94
CA VAL A 853 -32.36 48.46 8.74
C VAL A 853 -33.52 47.50 9.06
N GLU A 854 -34.72 47.77 8.51
CA GLU A 854 -35.85 46.83 8.55
C GLU A 854 -35.65 45.72 7.49
N LEU A 855 -35.42 44.49 7.96
CA LEU A 855 -35.25 43.33 7.09
C LEU A 855 -36.58 42.85 6.47
N PRO A 856 -36.57 42.28 5.24
CA PRO A 856 -37.76 41.76 4.56
C PRO A 856 -38.51 40.68 5.35
N ASP A 857 -39.80 40.49 5.03
CA ASP A 857 -40.67 39.52 5.70
C ASP A 857 -40.20 38.05 5.52
N ASP A 858 -39.38 37.78 4.50
CA ASP A 858 -38.81 36.48 4.15
C ASP A 858 -37.71 35.99 5.14
N ILE A 859 -37.14 36.88 5.96
CA ILE A 859 -36.16 36.53 7.00
C ILE A 859 -36.88 36.06 8.27
N HIS A 860 -36.34 35.11 9.04
CA HIS A 860 -37.03 34.63 10.24
C HIS A 860 -37.24 35.77 11.27
N PRO A 861 -38.44 35.91 11.90
CA PRO A 861 -38.73 37.01 12.83
C PRO A 861 -37.77 37.12 14.02
N ALA A 862 -37.19 35.99 14.46
CA ALA A 862 -36.18 35.96 15.52
C ALA A 862 -34.89 36.69 15.11
N VAL A 863 -34.43 36.46 13.88
CA VAL A 863 -33.25 37.14 13.32
C VAL A 863 -33.54 38.62 13.15
N ARG A 864 -34.71 38.98 12.61
CA ARG A 864 -35.12 40.39 12.48
C ARG A 864 -35.16 41.14 13.81
N SER A 865 -35.69 40.50 14.85
CA SER A 865 -35.88 41.16 16.16
C SER A 865 -34.59 41.29 16.97
N ASN A 866 -33.57 40.47 16.67
CA ASN A 866 -32.32 40.41 17.42
C ASN A 866 -31.08 40.77 16.58
N LEU A 867 -31.27 41.40 15.41
CA LEU A 867 -30.20 41.73 14.47
C LEU A 867 -29.04 42.51 15.12
N ASP A 868 -29.34 43.50 15.98
CA ASP A 868 -28.30 44.28 16.68
C ASP A 868 -27.42 43.39 17.60
N GLY A 869 -28.02 42.35 18.20
CA GLY A 869 -27.31 41.38 19.02
C GLY A 869 -26.42 40.47 18.18
N ILE A 870 -26.94 39.98 17.04
CA ILE A 870 -26.18 39.17 16.08
C ILE A 870 -24.99 39.96 15.53
N MET A 871 -25.18 41.22 15.14
CA MET A 871 -24.10 42.09 14.67
C MET A 871 -23.05 42.32 15.75
N SER A 872 -23.48 42.50 17.00
CA SER A 872 -22.56 42.67 18.13
C SER A 872 -21.74 41.40 18.39
N PHE A 873 -22.35 40.22 18.24
CA PHE A 873 -21.65 38.93 18.37
C PHE A 873 -20.57 38.79 17.29
N LEU A 874 -20.94 38.96 16.02
CA LEU A 874 -20.01 38.83 14.89
C LEU A 874 -18.91 39.90 14.87
N SER A 875 -19.12 41.04 15.53
CA SER A 875 -18.12 42.12 15.60
C SER A 875 -16.90 41.81 16.48
N ALA A 876 -16.94 40.76 17.30
CA ALA A 876 -15.83 40.38 18.17
C ALA A 876 -14.59 39.96 17.37
N ASP A 877 -14.81 39.36 16.19
CA ASP A 877 -13.78 38.76 15.35
C ASP A 877 -13.08 39.76 14.41
N ILE A 878 -13.58 41.00 14.31
CA ILE A 878 -13.02 42.05 13.44
C ILE A 878 -11.63 42.54 13.94
N ARG A 879 -11.25 42.25 15.19
CA ARG A 879 -10.06 42.84 15.85
C ARG A 879 -8.72 42.17 15.51
N ASP A 880 -8.76 40.95 14.96
CA ASP A 880 -7.57 40.13 14.69
C ASP A 880 -7.26 39.97 13.20
N LEU A 881 -7.94 40.70 12.31
CA LEU A 881 -7.59 40.74 10.90
C LEU A 881 -6.32 41.60 10.69
N PRO A 882 -5.24 41.06 10.09
CA PRO A 882 -4.05 41.85 9.77
C PRO A 882 -4.41 42.98 8.79
N ALA A 883 -3.77 44.14 8.96
CA ALA A 883 -3.89 45.20 7.96
C ALA A 883 -3.28 44.70 6.64
N PRO A 884 -3.93 44.90 5.48
CA PRO A 884 -3.46 44.37 4.20
C PRO A 884 -2.03 44.83 3.89
N ILE A 885 -1.24 43.91 3.31
CA ILE A 885 0.20 44.06 3.04
C ILE A 885 0.49 45.13 1.96
N VAL A 886 -0.54 45.70 1.32
CA VAL A 886 -0.42 46.77 0.33
C VAL A 886 -1.40 47.91 0.67
N ASP A 887 -0.88 49.11 0.95
CA ASP A 887 -1.68 50.34 0.81
C ASP A 887 -1.84 50.60 -0.70
N PRO A 888 -3.04 50.48 -1.28
CA PRO A 888 -3.24 50.64 -2.72
C PRO A 888 -3.02 52.09 -3.21
N PHE A 889 -2.63 53.02 -2.33
CA PHE A 889 -2.42 54.42 -2.65
C PHE A 889 -1.03 54.94 -2.29
N ARG A 890 0.04 54.43 -2.93
CA ARG A 890 1.14 55.33 -3.32
C ARG A 890 2.09 54.83 -4.42
N ASP A 891 2.06 55.60 -5.50
CA ASP A 891 2.93 55.58 -6.67
C ASP A 891 4.38 55.19 -6.40
N GLY A 892 4.88 54.32 -7.28
CA GLY A 892 6.29 54.14 -7.51
C GLY A 892 6.99 55.47 -7.81
N ASP A 893 8.03 55.75 -7.04
CA ASP A 893 9.19 56.43 -7.58
C ASP A 893 10.41 55.54 -7.37
N HIS A 894 11.26 55.54 -8.38
CA HIS A 894 12.27 54.55 -8.65
C HIS A 894 13.44 54.54 -7.66
N ASN A 895 13.98 53.33 -7.48
CA ASN A 895 15.42 52.98 -7.45
C ASN A 895 16.13 52.82 -6.09
N SER A 896 17.08 51.87 -6.11
CA SER A 896 18.15 51.53 -5.15
C SER A 896 17.64 51.04 -3.78
N ASP A 897 17.82 49.80 -3.35
CA ASP A 897 19.03 48.97 -3.32
C ASP A 897 18.63 47.59 -2.77
N VAL A 898 19.18 46.51 -3.33
CA VAL A 898 19.25 45.21 -2.65
C VAL A 898 20.35 45.30 -1.59
N PRO A 899 20.13 44.78 -0.38
CA PRO A 899 21.21 44.12 0.35
C PRO A 899 20.83 42.68 0.72
N ASP A 900 21.67 41.73 0.31
CA ASP A 900 21.73 40.36 0.84
C ASP A 900 21.85 40.32 2.37
N GLY A 901 21.26 39.29 2.99
CA GLY A 901 21.74 38.63 4.22
C GLY A 901 21.24 39.16 5.57
N ASP A 902 20.96 38.19 6.46
CA ASP A 902 20.87 38.23 7.93
C ASP A 902 19.48 38.44 8.57
N ASP A 903 18.69 37.36 8.68
CA ASP A 903 18.16 37.01 10.01
C ASP A 903 19.21 36.11 10.69
N PRO A 904 19.90 36.59 11.75
CA PRO A 904 20.96 35.84 12.40
C PRO A 904 20.46 34.75 13.38
N SER A 905 19.14 34.52 13.50
CA SER A 905 18.60 33.49 14.42
C SER A 905 18.13 32.19 13.79
N VAL A 906 18.01 32.10 12.45
CA VAL A 906 17.62 30.85 11.77
C VAL A 906 18.68 30.45 10.75
N SER A 907 19.30 29.28 10.93
CA SER A 907 20.26 28.76 9.95
C SER A 907 19.52 27.91 8.92
N LEU A 908 19.73 28.18 7.64
CA LEU A 908 19.34 27.26 6.57
C LEU A 908 20.50 26.31 6.31
N LEU A 909 20.29 25.02 6.54
CA LEU A 909 21.18 23.95 6.11
C LEU A 909 20.50 23.18 4.99
N GLU A 910 21.17 23.09 3.85
CA GLU A 910 20.69 22.37 2.69
C GLU A 910 21.75 21.32 2.35
N GLY A 911 21.32 20.06 2.26
CA GLY A 911 22.14 18.94 1.83
C GLY A 911 22.33 18.93 0.32
N SER A 912 22.52 17.76 -0.24
CA SER A 912 22.71 17.49 -1.64
C SER A 912 21.89 16.27 -2.03
N ASN A 913 21.82 15.97 -3.32
CA ASN A 913 21.13 14.76 -3.78
C ASN A 913 22.02 13.50 -3.62
N SER A 914 22.80 13.40 -2.54
CA SER A 914 23.69 12.29 -2.19
C SER A 914 23.77 12.17 -0.67
N ASN A 915 24.03 10.97 -0.13
CA ASN A 915 24.09 10.73 1.31
C ASN A 915 25.00 11.74 2.05
N ASP A 916 24.39 12.54 2.91
CA ASP A 916 24.97 13.66 3.62
C ASP A 916 24.96 13.44 5.13
N MET A 917 25.95 14.04 5.81
CA MET A 917 25.95 14.16 7.27
C MET A 917 25.79 15.63 7.62
N LEU A 918 24.57 16.01 7.98
CA LEU A 918 24.19 17.38 8.28
C LEU A 918 24.24 17.60 9.78
N HIS A 919 24.86 18.71 10.19
CA HIS A 919 24.98 19.06 11.60
C HIS A 919 24.22 20.36 11.86
N GLY A 920 23.08 20.24 12.54
CA GLY A 920 22.35 21.35 13.11
C GLY A 920 23.21 22.14 14.10
N THR A 921 22.78 23.36 14.34
CA THR A 921 23.37 24.31 15.28
C THR A 921 22.60 24.31 16.59
N LEU A 922 22.99 25.16 17.56
CA LEU A 922 22.26 25.36 18.82
C LEU A 922 21.17 26.45 18.70
N LEU A 923 20.77 26.81 17.49
CA LEU A 923 19.79 27.83 17.14
C LEU A 923 18.67 27.15 16.33
N ASP A 924 17.57 27.86 16.10
CA ASP A 924 16.48 27.33 15.25
C ASP A 924 17.02 27.09 13.83
N ASP A 925 16.94 25.87 13.33
CA ASP A 925 17.42 25.52 12.00
C ASP A 925 16.27 25.10 11.08
N ARG A 926 16.43 25.41 9.79
CA ARG A 926 15.69 24.74 8.72
C ARG A 926 16.68 23.84 7.99
N ILE A 927 16.44 22.54 8.04
CA ILE A 927 17.32 21.52 7.48
C ILE A 927 16.54 20.79 6.38
N ASP A 928 16.96 21.00 5.14
CA ASP A 928 16.42 20.28 3.98
C ASP A 928 17.55 19.33 3.49
N ALA A 929 17.44 18.03 3.74
CA ALA A 929 18.52 17.06 3.46
C ALA A 929 18.57 16.63 1.98
N LEU A 930 17.41 16.64 1.32
CA LEU A 930 17.18 16.45 -0.13
C LEU A 930 17.07 14.97 -0.56
N ASP A 931 17.92 14.46 -1.45
CA ASP A 931 17.84 13.04 -1.87
C ASP A 931 19.09 12.33 -1.34
N GLY A 932 19.01 11.09 -0.87
CA GLY A 932 20.13 10.36 -0.27
C GLY A 932 19.73 9.77 1.07
N ASP A 933 20.52 8.84 1.60
CA ASP A 933 20.31 8.36 2.99
C ASP A 933 21.11 9.26 3.92
N ASP A 934 20.45 10.21 4.57
CA ASP A 934 21.09 11.30 5.29
C ASP A 934 21.11 11.10 6.81
N VAL A 935 22.18 11.55 7.47
CA VAL A 935 22.27 11.59 8.93
C VAL A 935 22.27 13.04 9.40
N ILE A 936 21.18 13.44 10.06
CA ILE A 936 20.94 14.81 10.50
C ILE A 936 21.11 14.88 12.00
N LEU A 937 22.25 15.41 12.46
CA LEU A 937 22.52 15.64 13.88
C LEU A 937 21.82 16.92 14.35
N ILE A 938 20.77 16.76 15.15
CA ILE A 938 19.94 17.85 15.69
C ILE A 938 20.52 18.28 17.04
N SER A 939 20.93 19.55 17.11
CA SER A 939 21.71 20.11 18.22
C SER A 939 20.97 21.22 18.98
N GLY A 940 19.68 21.05 19.29
CA GLY A 940 18.90 21.99 20.09
C GLY A 940 18.49 23.26 19.34
N GLY A 941 17.43 23.93 19.80
CA GLY A 941 16.71 24.92 18.98
C GLY A 941 15.31 24.44 18.63
N ARG A 942 14.57 25.19 17.81
CA ARG A 942 13.30 24.75 17.22
C ARG A 942 13.50 24.51 15.74
N ASP A 943 13.64 23.24 15.41
CA ASP A 943 14.10 22.85 14.09
C ASP A 943 12.96 22.32 13.24
N ILE A 944 13.02 22.61 11.95
CA ILE A 944 12.18 21.98 10.93
C ILE A 944 13.13 21.18 10.06
N VAL A 945 12.94 19.87 10.07
CA VAL A 945 13.80 18.93 9.36
C VAL A 945 12.97 18.14 8.37
N ASP A 946 13.39 18.21 7.12
CA ASP A 946 12.92 17.37 6.02
C ASP A 946 14.08 16.49 5.55
N GLY A 947 13.99 15.17 5.77
CA GLY A 947 14.98 14.22 5.26
C GLY A 947 14.90 14.08 3.73
N GLY A 948 13.72 14.31 3.16
CA GLY A 948 13.50 14.24 1.73
C GLY A 948 13.36 12.79 1.24
N ARG A 949 14.21 12.34 0.31
CA ARG A 949 14.09 11.02 -0.32
C ARG A 949 15.29 10.15 0.01
N GLY A 950 15.05 9.06 0.71
CA GLY A 950 16.06 8.06 1.03
C GLY A 950 15.68 7.43 2.35
N ILE A 951 16.67 6.95 3.09
CA ILE A 951 16.49 6.54 4.48
C ILE A 951 17.20 7.54 5.37
N ASP A 952 16.42 8.38 6.04
CA ASP A 952 16.95 9.53 6.77
C ASP A 952 16.90 9.32 8.29
N ILE A 953 18.00 9.65 8.95
CA ILE A 953 18.19 9.50 10.39
C ILE A 953 18.26 10.88 11.04
N ALA A 954 17.27 11.19 11.89
CA ALA A 954 17.33 12.34 12.79
C ALA A 954 18.00 11.94 14.12
N ALA A 955 19.25 12.36 14.33
CA ALA A 955 20.04 12.02 15.51
C ALA A 955 20.04 13.14 16.56
N PHE A 956 19.59 12.86 17.78
CA PHE A 956 19.48 13.78 18.91
C PHE A 956 20.57 13.52 19.97
N GLU A 957 21.20 14.59 20.48
CA GLU A 957 22.34 14.46 21.42
C GLU A 957 21.97 14.05 22.87
N GLY A 958 20.68 13.97 23.21
CA GLY A 958 20.21 13.62 24.57
C GLY A 958 19.81 12.15 24.73
N THR A 959 19.62 11.70 25.98
CA THR A 959 19.10 10.36 26.30
C THR A 959 17.62 10.27 25.88
N GLN A 960 17.19 9.17 25.25
CA GLN A 960 15.81 8.95 24.76
C GLN A 960 14.75 9.24 25.84
N SER A 961 15.00 8.90 27.11
CA SER A 961 14.09 9.18 28.23
C SER A 961 13.83 10.66 28.52
N GLY A 962 14.57 11.58 27.89
CA GLY A 962 14.38 13.03 27.94
C GLY A 962 13.41 13.58 26.90
N TYR A 963 12.93 12.74 25.96
CA TYR A 963 12.15 13.20 24.80
C TYR A 963 10.70 12.71 24.77
N THR A 964 9.81 13.55 24.23
CA THR A 964 8.41 13.21 23.90
C THR A 964 8.29 13.11 22.39
N LEU A 965 7.73 12.01 21.88
CA LEU A 965 7.30 11.91 20.48
C LEU A 965 5.78 12.06 20.43
N ARG A 966 5.30 12.89 19.51
CA ARG A 966 3.88 13.02 19.20
C ARG A 966 3.69 12.73 17.72
N PHE A 967 2.85 11.75 17.45
CA PHE A 967 2.46 11.38 16.10
C PHE A 967 1.24 12.23 15.71
N ASP A 968 1.38 12.99 14.63
CA ASP A 968 0.40 13.94 14.11
C ASP A 968 0.36 13.85 12.59
N GLY A 969 -0.38 12.86 12.08
CA GLY A 969 -0.41 12.53 10.66
C GLY A 969 0.99 12.11 10.14
N PRO A 970 1.45 12.65 8.99
CA PRO A 970 2.76 12.32 8.40
C PRO A 970 3.94 13.01 9.10
N THR A 971 3.67 13.79 10.17
CA THR A 971 4.70 14.55 10.88
C THR A 971 4.89 14.03 12.30
N ILE A 972 6.13 14.10 12.76
CA ILE A 972 6.47 13.77 14.15
C ILE A 972 6.96 15.03 14.83
N LEU A 973 6.35 15.35 15.96
CA LEU A 973 6.83 16.38 16.85
C LEU A 973 7.69 15.75 17.93
N VAL A 974 8.98 16.10 17.94
CA VAL A 974 9.94 15.66 18.95
C VAL A 974 10.21 16.82 19.91
N GLU A 975 9.84 16.65 21.17
CA GLU A 975 10.05 17.65 22.23
C GLU A 975 11.21 17.21 23.13
N ASN A 976 12.26 18.04 23.23
CA ASN A 976 13.34 17.86 24.20
C ASN A 976 12.95 18.47 25.55
N ARG A 977 12.79 17.65 26.59
CA ARG A 977 12.39 18.11 27.94
C ARG A 977 13.56 18.47 28.84
N ASP A 978 14.79 18.10 28.48
CA ASP A 978 16.01 18.34 29.26
C ASP A 978 16.70 19.69 28.92
N GLY A 979 16.23 20.39 27.87
CA GLY A 979 16.76 21.66 27.34
C GLY A 979 16.39 22.95 28.12
N ALA A 980 16.96 24.10 27.72
CA ALA A 980 16.79 25.39 28.41
C ALA A 980 15.50 26.15 28.03
N GLY A 981 14.64 25.51 27.26
CA GLY A 981 13.26 25.87 26.90
C GLY A 981 12.64 24.63 26.22
N ASN A 982 11.32 24.59 26.06
CA ASN A 982 10.66 23.52 25.30
C ASN A 982 11.04 23.67 23.81
N GLU A 983 12.19 23.11 23.48
CA GLU A 983 12.77 22.94 22.15
C GLU A 983 11.94 21.85 21.46
N LEU A 984 11.34 22.21 20.34
CA LEU A 984 10.41 21.40 19.59
C LEU A 984 10.94 21.29 18.17
N THR A 985 11.14 20.06 17.73
CA THR A 985 11.58 19.73 16.38
C THR A 985 10.42 19.10 15.64
N MET A 986 10.15 19.59 14.44
CA MET A 986 9.21 18.97 13.51
C MET A 986 10.00 18.16 12.49
N LEU A 987 9.68 16.87 12.41
CA LEU A 987 10.28 15.94 11.47
C LEU A 987 9.23 15.57 10.42
N SER A 988 9.65 15.62 9.15
CA SER A 988 8.92 15.07 8.00
C SER A 988 9.91 14.28 7.13
N ASN A 989 9.45 13.19 6.52
CA ASN A 989 10.30 12.31 5.70
C ASN A 989 11.57 11.88 6.46
N ILE A 990 11.37 11.32 7.66
CA ILE A 990 12.43 10.76 8.50
C ILE A 990 12.02 9.33 8.86
N GLU A 991 12.85 8.38 8.46
CA GLU A 991 12.60 6.95 8.66
C GLU A 991 13.08 6.48 10.04
N TRP A 992 14.12 7.11 10.60
CA TRP A 992 14.72 6.75 11.88
C TRP A 992 14.97 7.96 12.79
N ILE A 993 14.68 7.81 14.09
CA ILE A 993 15.10 8.75 15.12
C ILE A 993 16.13 8.08 16.03
N ASP A 994 17.34 8.62 16.10
CA ASP A 994 18.42 8.12 16.96
C ASP A 994 18.68 9.08 18.14
N PHE A 995 18.96 8.55 19.32
CA PHE A 995 19.27 9.28 20.54
C PHE A 995 20.64 8.87 21.09
N ALA A 996 21.33 9.78 21.77
CA ALA A 996 22.67 9.51 22.32
C ALA A 996 22.72 8.32 23.31
N GLU A 997 21.60 8.03 23.99
CA GLU A 997 21.41 6.82 24.79
C GLU A 997 19.95 6.35 24.64
N GLU A 998 19.74 5.22 23.97
CA GLU A 998 18.41 4.60 23.81
C GLU A 998 18.01 3.76 25.03
N ILE A 999 16.70 3.53 25.16
CA ILE A 999 16.11 2.60 26.12
C ILE A 999 15.67 1.31 25.41
N SER A 1000 15.63 0.20 26.16
CA SER A 1000 15.02 -1.05 25.68
C SER A 1000 13.58 -0.79 25.22
N PRO A 1001 13.13 -1.32 24.07
CA PRO A 1001 13.75 -2.37 23.25
C PRO A 1001 14.72 -1.88 22.15
N PHE A 1002 14.91 -0.57 21.95
CA PHE A 1002 15.60 0.02 20.79
C PHE A 1002 17.14 -0.05 20.82
N ALA A 1003 17.74 -0.13 22.01
CA ALA A 1003 19.17 -0.41 22.24
C ALA A 1003 20.22 0.53 21.60
N THR A 1004 20.71 0.32 20.38
CA THR A 1004 21.71 1.19 19.71
C THR A 1004 21.29 1.66 18.33
N ASP A 1005 20.12 1.23 17.86
CA ASP A 1005 19.75 1.27 16.45
C ASP A 1005 18.73 2.38 16.13
N GLY A 1006 18.35 3.20 17.12
CA GLY A 1006 17.30 4.21 16.96
C GLY A 1006 15.88 3.64 16.90
N ILE A 1007 14.90 4.52 16.69
CA ILE A 1007 13.48 4.22 16.58
C ILE A 1007 13.07 4.24 15.11
N PRO A 1008 12.66 3.10 14.51
CA PRO A 1008 12.11 3.07 13.16
C PRO A 1008 10.67 3.58 13.16
N ILE A 1009 10.43 4.72 12.52
CA ILE A 1009 9.13 5.40 12.58
C ILE A 1009 8.00 4.60 11.93
N GLY A 1010 8.28 3.92 10.82
CA GLY A 1010 7.31 3.09 10.10
C GLY A 1010 6.83 1.84 10.86
N MET A 1011 7.28 1.60 12.09
CA MET A 1011 6.73 0.57 12.98
C MET A 1011 5.61 1.11 13.89
N PHE A 1012 5.32 2.42 13.88
CA PHE A 1012 4.46 3.07 14.89
C PHE A 1012 3.37 4.00 14.32
N ASP A 1013 3.38 4.31 13.02
CA ASP A 1013 2.47 5.28 12.39
C ASP A 1013 1.02 4.75 12.24
N GLY A 1014 0.85 3.44 12.05
CA GLY A 1014 -0.47 2.83 11.91
C GLY A 1014 -1.38 2.99 13.13
N MET A 1015 -0.84 3.24 14.33
CA MET A 1015 -1.64 3.50 15.54
C MET A 1015 -2.55 4.73 15.41
N ALA A 1016 -2.13 5.77 14.65
CA ALA A 1016 -2.93 6.97 14.42
C ALA A 1016 -4.13 6.73 13.48
N THR A 1017 -4.13 5.60 12.76
CA THR A 1017 -5.16 5.24 11.77
C THR A 1017 -6.23 4.28 12.32
N LEU A 1018 -6.02 3.73 13.52
CA LEU A 1018 -6.95 2.81 14.15
C LEU A 1018 -8.20 3.52 14.69
N SER A 1019 -9.35 2.86 14.59
CA SER A 1019 -10.57 3.36 15.24
C SER A 1019 -10.48 3.30 16.77
N PRO A 1020 -11.21 4.16 17.49
CA PRO A 1020 -11.46 4.07 18.94
C PRO A 1020 -11.75 2.65 19.45
N VAL A 1021 -12.55 1.89 18.69
CA VAL A 1021 -12.94 0.53 19.04
C VAL A 1021 -11.75 -0.43 18.92
N GLN A 1022 -10.98 -0.34 17.83
CA GLN A 1022 -9.79 -1.17 17.64
C GLN A 1022 -8.72 -0.89 18.71
N MET A 1023 -8.52 0.38 19.08
CA MET A 1023 -7.60 0.75 20.17
C MET A 1023 -8.05 0.18 21.52
N ALA A 1024 -9.36 0.21 21.80
CA ALA A 1024 -9.92 -0.35 23.03
C ALA A 1024 -9.81 -1.89 23.07
N GLU A 1025 -10.07 -2.58 21.95
CA GLU A 1025 -9.94 -4.03 21.84
C GLU A 1025 -8.48 -4.50 21.97
N LEU A 1026 -7.54 -3.78 21.36
CA LEU A 1026 -6.12 -4.06 21.51
C LEU A 1026 -5.64 -3.83 22.97
N THR A 1027 -6.10 -2.75 23.59
CA THR A 1027 -5.87 -2.48 25.03
C THR A 1027 -6.43 -3.61 25.90
N GLU A 1028 -7.61 -4.15 25.55
CA GLU A 1028 -8.24 -5.27 26.25
C GLU A 1028 -7.42 -6.56 26.14
N LEU A 1029 -6.80 -6.84 24.98
CA LEU A 1029 -5.88 -7.98 24.82
C LEU A 1029 -4.67 -7.86 25.75
N TYR A 1030 -4.05 -6.69 25.85
CA TYR A 1030 -2.92 -6.47 26.77
C TYR A 1030 -3.30 -6.80 28.22
N ILE A 1031 -4.46 -6.32 28.66
CA ILE A 1031 -4.98 -6.57 30.00
C ILE A 1031 -5.24 -8.08 30.19
N ALA A 1032 -5.86 -8.72 29.21
CA ALA A 1032 -6.26 -10.11 29.29
C ALA A 1032 -5.09 -11.11 29.20
N TYR A 1033 -4.03 -10.79 28.46
CA TYR A 1033 -2.92 -11.71 28.25
C TYR A 1033 -1.71 -11.42 29.16
N PHE A 1034 -1.51 -10.17 29.60
CA PHE A 1034 -0.35 -9.77 30.41
C PHE A 1034 -0.69 -9.30 31.84
N ASN A 1035 -1.96 -9.02 32.15
CA ASN A 1035 -2.41 -8.47 33.46
C ASN A 1035 -1.69 -7.16 33.83
N ARG A 1036 -1.50 -6.29 32.85
CA ARG A 1036 -0.97 -4.93 33.00
C ARG A 1036 -1.64 -4.00 31.99
N ALA A 1037 -1.50 -2.69 32.16
CA ALA A 1037 -1.79 -1.76 31.07
C ALA A 1037 -0.85 -2.04 29.88
N PRO A 1038 -1.24 -1.68 28.64
CA PRO A 1038 -0.28 -1.60 27.56
C PRO A 1038 0.85 -0.63 27.93
N ASP A 1039 2.05 -0.89 27.43
CA ASP A 1039 3.10 0.12 27.33
C ASP A 1039 2.97 0.80 25.96
N ALA A 1040 3.24 2.11 25.87
CA ALA A 1040 2.99 2.87 24.64
C ALA A 1040 3.81 2.36 23.45
N VAL A 1041 5.10 2.00 23.65
CA VAL A 1041 5.94 1.40 22.59
C VAL A 1041 5.29 0.13 22.00
N GLY A 1042 4.94 -0.83 22.86
CA GLY A 1042 4.32 -2.07 22.41
C GLY A 1042 2.92 -1.85 21.83
N LEU A 1043 2.12 -0.95 22.42
CA LEU A 1043 0.77 -0.66 21.94
C LEU A 1043 0.79 -0.05 20.54
N PHE A 1044 1.68 0.89 20.27
CA PHE A 1044 1.81 1.50 18.95
C PHE A 1044 2.30 0.49 17.93
N PHE A 1045 3.21 -0.40 18.31
CA PHE A 1045 3.66 -1.51 17.45
C PHE A 1045 2.51 -2.43 17.04
N TRP A 1046 1.77 -2.99 18.00
CA TRP A 1046 0.65 -3.88 17.66
C TRP A 1046 -0.53 -3.13 17.02
N GLY A 1047 -0.64 -1.83 17.29
CA GLY A 1047 -1.59 -0.95 16.64
C GLY A 1047 -1.30 -0.79 15.15
N ASP A 1048 -0.02 -0.63 14.80
CA ASP A 1048 0.45 -0.64 13.43
C ASP A 1048 0.20 -1.99 12.74
N GLN A 1049 0.52 -3.12 13.37
CA GLN A 1049 0.24 -4.44 12.79
C GLN A 1049 -1.25 -4.67 12.53
N LEU A 1050 -2.12 -4.19 13.43
CA LEU A 1050 -3.57 -4.23 13.25
C LEU A 1050 -4.04 -3.31 12.10
N ALA A 1051 -3.43 -2.13 11.94
CA ALA A 1051 -3.71 -1.21 10.83
C ALA A 1051 -3.28 -1.81 9.47
N GLN A 1052 -2.20 -2.61 9.46
CA GLN A 1052 -1.71 -3.34 8.30
C GLN A 1052 -2.50 -4.62 7.98
N GLY A 1053 -3.58 -4.90 8.72
CA GLY A 1053 -4.54 -5.97 8.41
C GLY A 1053 -4.36 -7.26 9.20
N LEU A 1054 -3.45 -7.32 10.18
CA LEU A 1054 -3.33 -8.47 11.09
C LEU A 1054 -4.59 -8.58 11.97
N GLY A 1055 -5.25 -9.73 11.96
CA GLY A 1055 -6.49 -9.93 12.70
C GLY A 1055 -6.28 -9.95 14.23
N MET A 1056 -7.29 -9.49 14.98
CA MET A 1056 -7.27 -9.49 16.45
C MET A 1056 -7.07 -10.90 17.05
N ASP A 1057 -7.57 -11.94 16.38
CA ASP A 1057 -7.37 -13.35 16.76
C ASP A 1057 -5.93 -13.83 16.58
N GLU A 1058 -5.23 -13.30 15.56
CA GLU A 1058 -3.83 -13.62 15.29
C GLU A 1058 -2.92 -12.92 16.31
N ILE A 1059 -3.20 -11.65 16.63
CA ILE A 1059 -2.53 -10.91 17.71
C ILE A 1059 -2.70 -11.64 19.05
N ALA A 1060 -3.92 -12.09 19.36
CA ALA A 1060 -4.19 -12.84 20.59
C ALA A 1060 -3.43 -14.17 20.67
N ALA A 1061 -3.25 -14.87 19.54
CA ALA A 1061 -2.41 -16.07 19.47
C ALA A 1061 -0.93 -15.74 19.75
N LEU A 1062 -0.41 -14.66 19.16
CA LEU A 1062 0.96 -14.19 19.39
C LEU A 1062 1.20 -13.73 20.83
N PHE A 1063 0.21 -13.08 21.46
CA PHE A 1063 0.26 -12.68 22.87
C PHE A 1063 0.30 -13.90 23.78
N PHE A 1064 -0.46 -14.95 23.45
CA PHE A 1064 -0.52 -16.16 24.26
C PHE A 1064 0.83 -16.87 24.43
N ASP A 1065 1.65 -16.82 23.39
CA ASP A 1065 2.95 -17.49 23.35
C ASP A 1065 4.06 -16.69 24.05
N GLN A 1066 3.79 -15.45 24.44
CA GLN A 1066 4.78 -14.60 25.12
C GLN A 1066 5.19 -15.14 26.50
N PRO A 1067 6.48 -15.03 26.88
CA PRO A 1067 6.97 -15.46 28.19
C PRO A 1067 6.22 -14.86 29.37
N GLU A 1068 5.77 -13.59 29.27
CA GLU A 1068 4.99 -12.91 30.31
C GLU A 1068 3.64 -13.63 30.55
N THR A 1069 2.91 -13.96 29.47
CA THR A 1069 1.64 -14.70 29.54
C THR A 1069 1.84 -16.13 30.05
N ARG A 1070 2.90 -16.82 29.61
CA ARG A 1070 3.26 -18.16 30.11
C ARG A 1070 3.61 -18.15 31.60
N ALA A 1071 4.30 -17.11 32.08
CA ALA A 1071 4.63 -16.95 33.49
C ALA A 1071 3.39 -16.61 34.34
N LEU A 1072 2.49 -15.78 33.80
CA LEU A 1072 1.25 -15.35 34.46
C LEU A 1072 0.29 -16.52 34.68
N TYR A 1073 0.04 -17.32 33.64
CA TYR A 1073 -0.97 -18.38 33.69
C TYR A 1073 -0.42 -19.79 33.96
N GLY A 1074 0.89 -19.95 33.93
CA GLY A 1074 1.58 -21.19 34.30
C GLY A 1074 1.40 -22.33 33.31
N SER A 1075 1.72 -23.56 33.74
CA SER A 1075 1.65 -24.75 32.87
C SER A 1075 0.22 -25.12 32.49
N MET A 1076 -0.03 -25.24 31.19
CA MET A 1076 -1.30 -25.68 30.61
C MET A 1076 -1.64 -27.15 30.93
N GLU A 1077 -0.72 -27.90 31.53
CA GLU A 1077 -0.99 -29.25 32.05
C GLU A 1077 -1.93 -29.23 33.28
N ASN A 1078 -2.08 -28.07 33.94
CA ASN A 1078 -3.00 -27.87 35.07
C ASN A 1078 -4.15 -26.92 34.70
N LEU A 1079 -5.02 -27.37 33.79
CA LEU A 1079 -6.18 -26.61 33.30
C LEU A 1079 -7.03 -25.95 34.40
N PRO A 1080 -7.31 -26.57 35.58
CA PRO A 1080 -8.05 -25.89 36.64
C PRO A 1080 -7.33 -24.65 37.20
N ALA A 1081 -6.00 -24.71 37.34
CA ALA A 1081 -5.23 -23.56 37.78
C ALA A 1081 -5.16 -22.47 36.70
N PHE A 1082 -5.00 -22.86 35.44
CA PHE A 1082 -5.03 -21.97 34.28
C PHE A 1082 -6.37 -21.20 34.20
N VAL A 1083 -7.50 -21.91 34.19
CA VAL A 1083 -8.84 -21.28 34.16
C VAL A 1083 -9.06 -20.34 35.35
N THR A 1084 -8.63 -20.74 36.55
CA THR A 1084 -8.78 -19.90 37.74
C THR A 1084 -7.95 -18.62 37.64
N ALA A 1085 -6.71 -18.70 37.13
CA ALA A 1085 -5.85 -17.54 36.95
C ALA A 1085 -6.39 -16.56 35.89
N VAL A 1086 -6.93 -17.07 34.77
CA VAL A 1086 -7.61 -16.25 33.75
C VAL A 1086 -8.81 -15.52 34.34
N TYR A 1087 -9.66 -16.22 35.10
CA TYR A 1087 -10.80 -15.61 35.79
C TYR A 1087 -10.40 -14.50 36.77
N GLN A 1088 -9.33 -14.72 37.55
CA GLN A 1088 -8.82 -13.73 38.49
C GLN A 1088 -8.26 -12.49 37.79
N ASN A 1089 -7.55 -12.65 36.66
CA ASN A 1089 -7.03 -11.51 35.90
C ASN A 1089 -8.18 -10.75 35.21
N VAL A 1090 -8.94 -11.46 34.37
CA VAL A 1090 -9.89 -10.85 33.43
C VAL A 1090 -11.13 -10.34 34.16
N LEU A 1091 -11.60 -11.06 35.20
CA LEU A 1091 -12.88 -10.76 35.88
C LEU A 1091 -12.72 -10.36 37.36
N GLY A 1092 -11.50 -10.35 37.90
CA GLY A 1092 -11.24 -9.96 39.30
C GLY A 1092 -11.81 -10.91 40.35
N ARG A 1093 -12.21 -12.13 39.99
CA ARG A 1093 -12.88 -13.10 40.87
C ARG A 1093 -12.61 -14.54 40.51
N ASP A 1094 -12.76 -15.46 41.46
CA ASP A 1094 -12.69 -16.91 41.19
C ASP A 1094 -13.88 -17.39 40.33
N PRO A 1095 -13.69 -18.42 39.48
CA PRO A 1095 -14.82 -19.07 38.81
C PRO A 1095 -15.69 -19.80 39.84
N ASP A 1096 -17.01 -19.76 39.68
CA ASP A 1096 -17.88 -20.63 40.46
C ASP A 1096 -17.69 -22.09 40.04
N VAL A 1097 -18.12 -23.02 40.90
CA VAL A 1097 -17.90 -24.47 40.68
C VAL A 1097 -18.50 -24.94 39.35
N SER A 1098 -19.62 -24.36 38.91
CA SER A 1098 -20.28 -24.76 37.66
C SER A 1098 -19.56 -24.17 36.45
N GLY A 1099 -19.16 -22.90 36.52
CA GLY A 1099 -18.37 -22.24 35.48
C GLY A 1099 -17.01 -22.91 35.26
N LEU A 1100 -16.29 -23.23 36.34
CA LEU A 1100 -15.02 -23.95 36.26
C LEU A 1100 -15.19 -25.33 35.58
N LEU A 1101 -16.21 -26.09 35.97
CA LEU A 1101 -16.46 -27.41 35.37
C LEU A 1101 -16.86 -27.32 33.90
N TYR A 1102 -17.63 -26.29 33.52
CA TYR A 1102 -17.99 -26.04 32.13
C TYR A 1102 -16.75 -25.77 31.26
N TRP A 1103 -15.88 -24.84 31.68
CA TRP A 1103 -14.69 -24.51 30.90
C TRP A 1103 -13.67 -25.64 30.83
N LEU A 1104 -13.54 -26.44 31.89
CA LEU A 1104 -12.72 -27.64 31.85
C LEU A 1104 -13.26 -28.69 30.87
N ASP A 1105 -14.58 -28.81 30.74
CA ASP A 1105 -15.20 -29.70 29.76
C ASP A 1105 -14.97 -29.20 28.33
N VAL A 1106 -15.16 -27.90 28.08
CA VAL A 1106 -14.91 -27.24 26.79
C VAL A 1106 -13.44 -27.42 26.38
N LEU A 1107 -12.48 -27.05 27.23
CA LEU A 1107 -11.04 -27.17 26.93
C LEU A 1107 -10.55 -28.62 26.75
N GLN A 1108 -11.31 -29.63 27.22
CA GLN A 1108 -10.93 -31.04 27.09
C GLN A 1108 -11.59 -31.73 25.89
N ASN A 1109 -12.78 -31.29 25.49
CA ASN A 1109 -13.63 -32.02 24.56
C ASN A 1109 -14.03 -31.21 23.31
N ASP A 1110 -13.84 -29.89 23.29
CA ASP A 1110 -14.12 -29.04 22.15
C ASP A 1110 -12.81 -28.63 21.47
N THR A 1111 -12.64 -28.98 20.20
CA THR A 1111 -11.44 -28.65 19.42
C THR A 1111 -11.43 -27.21 18.93
N ALA A 1112 -12.55 -26.48 19.01
CA ALA A 1112 -12.64 -25.08 18.57
C ALA A 1112 -12.13 -24.09 19.62
N ILE A 1113 -12.16 -24.45 20.92
CA ILE A 1113 -11.68 -23.60 22.01
C ILE A 1113 -10.39 -24.18 22.57
N THR A 1114 -9.28 -23.53 22.22
CA THR A 1114 -7.93 -23.89 22.67
C THR A 1114 -7.52 -22.99 23.84
N PRO A 1115 -6.47 -23.31 24.60
CA PRO A 1115 -6.00 -22.40 25.65
C PRO A 1115 -5.70 -20.95 25.18
N PRO A 1116 -5.13 -20.69 23.98
CA PRO A 1116 -5.05 -19.34 23.41
C PRO A 1116 -6.41 -18.67 23.23
N THR A 1117 -7.36 -19.33 22.54
CA THR A 1117 -8.66 -18.73 22.20
C THR A 1117 -9.65 -18.73 23.37
N PHE A 1118 -9.33 -19.46 24.45
CA PHE A 1118 -10.13 -19.48 25.68
C PHE A 1118 -10.17 -18.13 26.39
N ILE A 1119 -9.06 -17.37 26.41
CA ILE A 1119 -9.03 -16.05 27.06
C ILE A 1119 -9.97 -15.09 26.33
N GLN A 1120 -9.95 -15.08 25.00
CA GLN A 1120 -10.91 -14.33 24.18
C GLN A 1120 -12.36 -14.80 24.39
N ALA A 1121 -12.60 -16.11 24.52
CA ALA A 1121 -13.92 -16.64 24.83
C ALA A 1121 -14.45 -16.16 26.20
N ILE A 1122 -13.58 -15.93 27.18
CA ILE A 1122 -13.94 -15.31 28.46
C ILE A 1122 -14.29 -13.83 28.27
N LEU A 1123 -13.51 -13.07 27.51
CA LEU A 1123 -13.82 -11.66 27.19
C LEU A 1123 -15.17 -11.53 26.48
N ALA A 1124 -15.37 -12.30 25.41
CA ALA A 1124 -16.62 -12.33 24.66
C ALA A 1124 -17.80 -12.76 25.55
N GLY A 1125 -17.61 -13.77 26.41
CA GLY A 1125 -18.64 -14.24 27.34
C GLY A 1125 -19.01 -13.22 28.42
N ALA A 1126 -18.06 -12.41 28.89
CA ALA A 1126 -18.31 -11.33 29.84
C ALA A 1126 -19.10 -10.18 29.21
N LYS A 1127 -18.81 -9.84 27.95
CA LYS A 1127 -19.42 -8.75 27.18
C LYS A 1127 -20.74 -9.13 26.49
N ALA A 1128 -21.04 -10.42 26.34
CA ALA A 1128 -22.28 -10.89 25.72
C ALA A 1128 -23.52 -10.43 26.51
N GLU A 1129 -24.69 -10.35 25.84
CA GLU A 1129 -25.97 -10.00 26.50
C GLU A 1129 -26.34 -10.93 27.66
N THR A 1130 -25.85 -12.17 27.62
CA THR A 1130 -26.03 -13.18 28.67
C THR A 1130 -24.97 -13.14 29.77
N GLY A 1131 -23.96 -12.29 29.61
CA GLY A 1131 -22.85 -12.07 30.52
C GLY A 1131 -23.26 -11.26 31.77
N SER A 1132 -22.30 -11.08 32.68
CA SER A 1132 -22.52 -10.30 33.90
C SER A 1132 -22.20 -8.84 33.65
N ALA A 1133 -23.17 -7.95 33.86
CA ALA A 1133 -22.95 -6.49 33.74
C ALA A 1133 -21.78 -6.01 34.64
N ALA A 1134 -21.59 -6.64 35.80
CA ALA A 1134 -20.46 -6.32 36.69
C ALA A 1134 -19.10 -6.80 36.14
N ASP A 1135 -19.08 -7.87 35.34
CA ASP A 1135 -17.86 -8.36 34.71
C ASP A 1135 -17.50 -7.46 33.50
N ALA A 1136 -18.50 -7.03 32.72
CA ALA A 1136 -18.31 -6.07 31.62
C ALA A 1136 -17.84 -4.70 32.12
N GLU A 1137 -18.45 -4.18 33.20
CA GLU A 1137 -18.03 -2.93 33.84
C GLU A 1137 -16.61 -3.02 34.43
N TYR A 1138 -16.23 -4.16 35.02
CA TYR A 1138 -14.88 -4.40 35.49
C TYR A 1138 -13.85 -4.33 34.35
N LEU A 1139 -14.14 -4.93 33.19
CA LEU A 1139 -13.28 -4.89 32.01
C LEU A 1139 -13.18 -3.49 31.40
N ALA A 1140 -14.31 -2.81 31.20
CA ALA A 1140 -14.33 -1.45 30.66
C ALA A 1140 -13.48 -0.48 31.52
N ASN A 1141 -13.55 -0.61 32.85
CA ASN A 1141 -12.73 0.19 33.76
C ASN A 1141 -11.23 -0.14 33.65
N LYS A 1142 -10.83 -1.40 33.43
CA LYS A 1142 -9.42 -1.74 33.16
C LYS A 1142 -8.97 -1.19 31.81
N VAL A 1143 -9.81 -1.25 30.77
CA VAL A 1143 -9.51 -0.71 29.43
C VAL A 1143 -9.35 0.81 29.49
N MET A 1144 -10.25 1.53 30.16
CA MET A 1144 -10.11 2.97 30.41
C MET A 1144 -8.79 3.31 31.11
N LEU A 1145 -8.45 2.57 32.16
CA LEU A 1145 -7.20 2.78 32.90
C LEU A 1145 -5.96 2.50 32.03
N GLY A 1146 -6.01 1.45 31.21
CA GLY A 1146 -4.95 1.10 30.27
C GLY A 1146 -4.77 2.11 29.14
N GLY A 1147 -5.88 2.55 28.53
CA GLY A 1147 -5.89 3.57 27.47
C GLY A 1147 -5.42 4.94 27.98
N HIS A 1148 -5.80 5.31 29.21
CA HIS A 1148 -5.29 6.54 29.85
C HIS A 1148 -3.76 6.48 30.05
N PHE A 1149 -3.23 5.34 30.52
CA PHE A 1149 -1.79 5.16 30.74
C PHE A 1149 -1.00 5.18 29.42
N ALA A 1150 -1.41 4.37 28.44
CA ALA A 1150 -0.63 4.10 27.23
C ALA A 1150 -0.92 5.06 26.07
N VAL A 1151 -2.19 5.39 25.82
CA VAL A 1151 -2.58 6.19 24.64
C VAL A 1151 -2.58 7.67 24.96
N MET A 1152 -3.25 8.06 26.06
CA MET A 1152 -3.38 9.48 26.41
C MET A 1152 -2.12 10.08 27.03
N ARG A 1153 -1.43 9.31 27.89
CA ARG A 1153 -0.18 9.75 28.52
C ARG A 1153 1.06 9.29 27.77
N GLY A 1154 0.96 8.26 26.93
CA GLY A 1154 2.07 7.80 26.13
C GLY A 1154 3.17 7.10 26.92
N MET A 1155 2.85 6.51 28.07
CA MET A 1155 3.87 5.96 28.98
C MET A 1155 4.26 4.54 28.60
N SER A 1156 5.57 4.25 28.68
CA SER A 1156 6.16 3.00 28.18
C SER A 1156 6.78 2.09 29.25
N ASP A 1157 6.81 2.50 30.53
CA ASP A 1157 7.39 1.67 31.60
C ASP A 1157 6.45 0.51 31.98
N VAL A 1158 6.95 -0.71 31.83
CA VAL A 1158 6.18 -1.95 32.06
C VAL A 1158 5.89 -2.19 33.55
N GLU A 1159 6.78 -1.76 34.47
CA GLU A 1159 6.53 -1.90 35.90
C GLU A 1159 5.45 -0.92 36.37
N ASP A 1160 5.43 0.31 35.85
CA ASP A 1160 4.37 1.27 36.11
C ASP A 1160 3.03 0.84 35.50
N ALA A 1161 3.06 0.33 34.26
CA ALA A 1161 1.89 -0.25 33.60
C ALA A 1161 1.28 -1.39 34.43
N ARG A 1162 2.13 -2.21 35.06
CA ARG A 1162 1.73 -3.29 35.96
C ARG A 1162 1.26 -2.77 37.32
N ALA A 1163 1.94 -1.77 37.89
CA ALA A 1163 1.60 -1.19 39.18
C ALA A 1163 0.22 -0.51 39.16
N VAL A 1164 -0.07 0.25 38.11
CA VAL A 1164 -1.38 0.91 37.90
C VAL A 1164 -2.48 -0.14 37.77
N MET A 1165 -2.24 -1.21 36.99
CA MET A 1165 -3.24 -2.27 36.78
C MET A 1165 -3.47 -3.14 38.03
N HIS A 1166 -2.44 -3.45 38.82
CA HIS A 1166 -2.58 -4.21 40.06
C HIS A 1166 -3.19 -3.40 41.22
N GLY A 1167 -3.14 -2.07 41.14
CA GLY A 1167 -3.79 -1.18 42.10
C GLY A 1167 -5.32 -1.18 41.96
N PHE A 1168 -5.84 -1.61 40.81
CA PHE A 1168 -7.28 -1.67 40.53
C PHE A 1168 -7.93 -2.90 41.16
N ASP A 1169 -8.93 -2.68 42.02
CA ASP A 1169 -9.67 -3.73 42.74
C ASP A 1169 -11.12 -3.89 42.27
N GLY A 1170 -11.50 -3.21 41.19
CA GLY A 1170 -12.85 -3.22 40.64
C GLY A 1170 -13.76 -2.13 41.18
N THR A 1171 -13.25 -1.23 42.04
CA THR A 1171 -14.03 -0.09 42.56
C THR A 1171 -13.67 1.22 41.86
N ASP A 1172 -14.63 2.13 41.72
CA ASP A 1172 -14.41 3.50 41.20
C ASP A 1172 -13.27 4.22 41.95
N ALA A 1173 -13.17 4.00 43.26
CA ALA A 1173 -12.10 4.59 44.07
C ALA A 1173 -10.70 4.08 43.68
N SER A 1174 -10.59 2.82 43.26
CA SER A 1174 -9.33 2.25 42.76
C SER A 1174 -9.03 2.68 41.32
N LEU A 1175 -10.06 2.89 40.50
CA LEU A 1175 -9.94 3.47 39.16
C LEU A 1175 -9.43 4.92 39.22
N ASP A 1176 -10.08 5.77 40.02
CA ASP A 1176 -9.67 7.15 40.27
C ASP A 1176 -8.23 7.22 40.81
N ALA A 1177 -7.87 6.29 41.71
CA ALA A 1177 -6.52 6.20 42.24
C ALA A 1177 -5.49 5.78 41.17
N GLY A 1178 -5.86 4.85 40.27
CA GLY A 1178 -5.04 4.44 39.13
C GLY A 1178 -4.81 5.57 38.13
N ILE A 1179 -5.86 6.29 37.73
CA ILE A 1179 -5.78 7.46 36.84
C ILE A 1179 -4.91 8.54 37.48
N ALA A 1180 -5.13 8.84 38.77
CA ALA A 1180 -4.33 9.81 39.49
C ALA A 1180 -2.86 9.37 39.62
N GLN A 1181 -2.59 8.07 39.79
CA GLN A 1181 -1.24 7.53 39.80
C GLN A 1181 -0.57 7.70 38.44
N SER A 1182 -1.26 7.34 37.36
CA SER A 1182 -0.82 7.55 35.97
C SER A 1182 -0.50 9.02 35.69
N ASP A 1183 -1.37 9.94 36.13
CA ASP A 1183 -1.15 11.38 35.98
C ASP A 1183 0.03 11.88 36.82
N MET A 1184 0.23 11.37 38.03
CA MET A 1184 1.38 11.74 38.85
C MET A 1184 2.70 11.27 38.25
N VAL A 1185 2.78 10.05 37.73
CA VAL A 1185 3.98 9.53 37.05
C VAL A 1185 4.24 10.35 35.80
N TYR A 1186 3.22 10.57 34.97
CA TYR A 1186 3.32 11.44 33.80
C TYR A 1186 3.84 12.84 34.13
N GLN A 1187 3.30 13.49 35.18
CA GLN A 1187 3.79 14.81 35.61
C GLN A 1187 5.22 14.76 36.17
N SER A 1188 5.61 13.66 36.82
CA SER A 1188 6.99 13.46 37.33
C SER A 1188 7.99 13.26 36.18
N ILE A 1189 7.56 12.66 35.08
CA ILE A 1189 8.33 12.57 33.84
C ILE A 1189 8.46 13.95 33.19
N LEU A 1190 7.36 14.71 33.10
CA LEU A 1190 7.37 16.06 32.50
C LEU A 1190 8.20 17.08 33.30
N ASP A 1191 8.26 16.95 34.62
CA ASP A 1191 9.04 17.87 35.48
C ASP A 1191 10.49 17.43 35.72
N GLY A 1192 10.88 16.28 35.15
CA GLY A 1192 12.22 15.71 35.22
C GLY A 1192 12.58 15.11 36.59
N SER A 1193 11.62 14.91 37.48
CA SER A 1193 11.84 14.21 38.77
C SER A 1193 11.90 12.69 38.63
N GLU A 1194 11.37 12.16 37.53
CA GLU A 1194 11.43 10.77 37.09
C GLU A 1194 11.87 10.72 35.61
N SER A 1195 12.65 9.71 35.21
CA SER A 1195 13.04 9.52 33.81
C SER A 1195 12.00 8.67 33.11
N GLY A 1196 11.56 9.05 31.90
CA GLY A 1196 10.58 8.25 31.16
C GLY A 1196 10.38 8.72 29.73
N PHE A 1197 10.40 7.79 28.79
CA PHE A 1197 10.10 8.08 27.38
C PHE A 1197 8.59 8.15 27.15
N LEU A 1198 8.14 9.09 26.32
CA LEU A 1198 6.71 9.34 26.08
C LEU A 1198 6.39 9.30 24.56
N MET A 1199 5.37 8.53 24.17
CA MET A 1199 4.86 8.42 22.78
C MET A 1199 3.35 8.64 22.75
N GLN A 1200 2.87 9.72 22.11
CA GLN A 1200 1.45 10.14 22.16
C GLN A 1200 0.83 10.29 20.77
N VAL A 1201 -0.49 10.06 20.67
CA VAL A 1201 -1.30 10.44 19.51
C VAL A 1201 -2.02 11.75 19.81
N VAL A 1202 -1.93 12.73 18.91
CA VAL A 1202 -2.58 14.03 19.07
C VAL A 1202 -4.11 13.88 18.83
N GLY A 1203 -4.92 14.60 19.61
CA GLY A 1203 -6.37 14.70 19.37
C GLY A 1203 -7.27 13.63 20.02
N ILE A 1204 -6.75 12.66 20.77
CA ILE A 1204 -7.57 11.60 21.40
C ILE A 1204 -8.20 12.06 22.74
N SER A 1205 -9.53 11.98 22.84
CA SER A 1205 -10.30 12.24 24.07
C SER A 1205 -10.43 10.99 24.97
N PRO A 1206 -10.46 11.11 26.32
CA PRO A 1206 -10.70 9.99 27.23
C PRO A 1206 -12.00 9.21 27.00
N ASP A 1207 -12.99 9.84 26.33
CA ASP A 1207 -14.28 9.21 26.04
C ASP A 1207 -14.16 8.03 25.05
N VAL A 1208 -13.04 7.91 24.34
CA VAL A 1208 -12.72 6.82 23.39
C VAL A 1208 -12.68 5.43 24.05
N PHE A 1209 -12.39 5.34 25.36
CA PHE A 1209 -12.31 4.07 26.08
C PHE A 1209 -13.56 3.75 26.92
N LEU A 1210 -14.64 4.53 26.77
CA LEU A 1210 -15.93 4.29 27.40
C LEU A 1210 -16.83 3.45 26.49
N VAL A 1211 -16.43 2.19 26.23
CA VAL A 1211 -17.17 1.24 25.38
C VAL A 1211 -18.09 0.35 26.21
#